data_AF-A0A8H4QTU5-F1
#
_entry.id   AF-A0A8H4QTU5-F1
#
_cell.length_a   1.000
_cell.length_b   1.000
_cell.length_c   1.000
_cell.angle_alpha   90.00
_cell.angle_beta   90.00
_cell.angle_gamma   90.00
#
_symmetry.space_group_name_H-M   'P 1'
#
loop_
_entity.id
_entity.type
_entity.pdbx_description
1 polymer ?
#
loop_
_entity_poly.entity_id
_entity_poly.type
_entity_poly.pdbx_seq_one_letter_code
_entity_poly.pdbx_strand_id
1 'polypeptide(L)'
;MPGPKVLVDGQDQPESVQYIILLTCVVLQSVGFVGCLLILLTALVSRNVQRHSTWISFMITWVVSSAAYLLLFLSGNLHTLQPIYGLCLAQAALIYAVPIMTAASTLALVTQVFFNVRNLFRAGSRRNENVWTFAVITHDPISTPEHHVSGVSVTMISKIGLYEPETVHRSDLETPYCNMINRIPGDMWHSEEKLASLAKPHLPIDRYLSCNWVLGSGLSILWVASKDRNPEVNIIISALSPSAFLIFGTQHDIIRAWMFWRKEEGPTTPLFSTTSTTIRQMPSRTPSLEDVESNSHTAEPIERSQTVYRNSSLPLEPPNNLPDAQVVFRELQSELEVFLKEHLSKIRDLQALIASPAADYGSNNYASHATAMSPANRRSMTLHPPDISFPVPSLAETTSQQHDVSRTPQRRSFIAPSKPPHLESQAQAIQSFLRVHAENIQDLQNMLHGNHDQKTNATLHHHQSTKSSGSEGMQIPHYNEFSRQFETRVMTSTLSIMSIVIFLIMVHAIIGSSRKVVFSIGMLFAFFSLLIHFGNIVISSRAAASASLHEKHCDRYYFKLKLTAWQQLQYAATVLSLLSVFILSFVIFISVAFPVVLLLLFIIGASIVYCSMYLEVSITIDNIAYLSSNVQHLRQSLEYLRIRGRAIANKEAE
;
A
#
# COMPACT_ATOMS: atom_id res chain seq x y z
N MET A 1 24.71 -34.49 -41.47
CA MET A 1 25.64 -33.88 -40.50
C MET A 1 24.91 -32.74 -39.81
N PRO A 2 24.63 -32.83 -38.49
CA PRO A 2 24.07 -31.69 -37.76
C PRO A 2 25.15 -30.61 -37.63
N GLY A 3 24.82 -29.39 -38.07
CA GLY A 3 25.74 -28.25 -38.04
C GLY A 3 26.10 -27.81 -36.60
N PRO A 4 27.23 -27.11 -36.43
CA PRO A 4 27.68 -26.66 -35.12
C PRO A 4 26.65 -25.68 -34.55
N LYS A 5 26.04 -26.04 -33.41
CA LYS A 5 25.26 -25.12 -32.61
C LYS A 5 26.22 -24.06 -32.10
N VAL A 6 26.06 -22.85 -32.61
CA VAL A 6 26.71 -21.64 -32.09
C VAL A 6 26.26 -21.48 -30.64
N LEU A 7 27.17 -21.75 -29.71
CA LEU A 7 27.00 -21.42 -28.30
C LEU A 7 26.96 -19.89 -28.23
N VAL A 8 25.79 -19.33 -28.01
CA VAL A 8 25.63 -17.90 -27.75
C VAL A 8 26.04 -17.69 -26.30
N ASP A 9 27.34 -17.50 -26.07
CA ASP A 9 27.89 -16.93 -24.83
C ASP A 9 27.44 -15.47 -24.75
N GLY A 10 26.48 -15.15 -23.88
CA GLY A 10 26.02 -13.77 -23.79
C GLY A 10 24.86 -13.45 -22.86
N GLN A 11 24.60 -14.24 -21.81
CA GLN A 11 23.56 -13.86 -20.84
C GLN A 11 23.84 -14.34 -19.40
N ASP A 12 25.03 -14.05 -18.87
CA ASP A 12 25.47 -14.38 -17.50
C ASP A 12 25.02 -13.38 -16.40
N GLN A 13 24.01 -12.54 -16.67
CA GLN A 13 23.52 -11.53 -15.71
C GLN A 13 22.22 -11.84 -14.93
N PRO A 14 21.36 -12.85 -15.23
CA PRO A 14 20.11 -13.04 -14.50
C PRO A 14 20.23 -13.78 -13.15
N GLU A 15 21.25 -14.63 -12.94
CA GLU A 15 21.32 -15.47 -11.73
C GLU A 15 21.56 -14.67 -10.42
N SER A 16 22.26 -13.54 -10.51
CA SER A 16 22.58 -12.71 -9.33
C SER A 16 21.33 -12.06 -8.72
N VAL A 17 20.40 -11.58 -9.55
CA VAL A 17 19.17 -10.90 -9.12
C VAL A 17 18.22 -11.88 -8.45
N GLN A 18 18.08 -13.08 -9.02
CA GLN A 18 17.25 -14.15 -8.48
C GLN A 18 17.70 -14.58 -7.07
N TYR A 19 19.01 -14.74 -6.89
CA TYR A 19 19.60 -15.07 -5.58
C TYR A 19 19.32 -13.98 -4.55
N ILE A 20 19.41 -12.70 -4.93
CA ILE A 20 19.10 -11.58 -4.03
C ILE A 20 17.63 -11.59 -3.60
N ILE A 21 16.71 -11.87 -4.53
CA ILE A 21 15.26 -11.95 -4.23
C ILE A 21 14.99 -13.11 -3.27
N LEU A 22 15.55 -14.28 -3.55
CA LEU A 22 15.44 -15.46 -2.69
C LEU A 22 15.94 -15.17 -1.27
N LEU A 23 17.14 -14.61 -1.16
CA LEU A 23 17.75 -14.25 0.12
C LEU A 23 16.91 -13.21 0.88
N THR A 24 16.39 -12.20 0.17
CA THR A 24 15.52 -11.17 0.75
C THR A 24 14.25 -11.79 1.33
N CYS A 25 13.60 -12.72 0.60
CA CYS A 25 12.42 -13.42 1.10
C CYS A 25 12.74 -14.24 2.36
N VAL A 26 13.85 -14.99 2.37
CA VAL A 26 14.27 -15.80 3.52
C VAL A 26 14.58 -14.93 4.74
N VAL A 27 15.29 -13.80 4.55
CA VAL A 27 15.60 -12.86 5.64
C VAL A 27 14.33 -12.26 6.21
N LEU A 28 13.44 -11.74 5.36
CA LEU A 28 12.16 -11.18 5.80
C LEU A 28 11.33 -12.22 6.56
N GLN A 29 11.21 -13.43 6.03
CA GLN A 29 10.44 -14.48 6.69
C GLN A 29 11.07 -14.91 8.03
N SER A 30 12.41 -14.96 8.11
CA SER A 30 13.13 -15.26 9.35
C SER A 30 12.92 -14.21 10.42
N VAL A 31 12.98 -12.92 10.04
CA VAL A 31 12.67 -11.80 10.94
C VAL A 31 11.22 -11.88 11.42
N GLY A 32 10.28 -12.18 10.51
CA GLY A 32 8.88 -12.39 10.85
C GLY A 32 8.68 -13.55 11.83
N PHE A 33 9.30 -14.71 11.56
CA PHE A 33 9.22 -15.89 12.42
C PHE A 33 9.73 -15.61 13.83
N VAL A 34 10.98 -15.13 13.95
CA VAL A 34 11.62 -14.86 15.25
C VAL A 34 10.87 -13.76 15.98
N GLY A 35 10.51 -12.68 15.29
CA GLY A 35 9.78 -11.56 15.89
C GLY A 35 8.41 -11.96 16.42
N CYS A 36 7.58 -12.61 15.59
CA CYS A 36 6.26 -13.07 16.01
C CYS A 36 6.34 -14.11 17.16
N LEU A 37 7.33 -15.01 17.12
CA LEU A 37 7.56 -15.98 18.19
C LEU A 37 7.95 -15.29 19.50
N LEU A 38 8.84 -14.30 19.46
CA LEU A 38 9.24 -13.52 20.63
C LEU A 38 8.05 -12.78 21.26
N ILE A 39 7.22 -12.13 20.44
CA ILE A 39 6.00 -11.46 20.93
C ILE A 39 5.04 -12.48 21.57
N LEU A 40 4.82 -13.62 20.91
CA LEU A 40 3.93 -14.66 21.40
C LEU A 40 4.43 -15.21 22.75
N LEU A 41 5.70 -15.58 22.84
CA LEU A 41 6.31 -16.05 24.08
C LEU A 41 6.26 -14.98 25.18
N THR A 42 6.47 -13.71 24.85
CA THR A 42 6.35 -12.61 25.81
C THR A 42 4.94 -12.51 26.36
N ALA A 43 3.92 -12.60 25.51
CA ALA A 43 2.53 -12.56 25.94
C ALA A 43 2.12 -13.79 26.79
N LEU A 44 2.70 -14.97 26.49
CA LEU A 44 2.42 -16.20 27.25
C LEU A 44 3.14 -16.23 28.61
N VAL A 45 4.36 -15.70 28.68
CA VAL A 45 5.19 -15.73 29.90
C VAL A 45 4.92 -14.54 30.82
N SER A 46 4.62 -13.37 30.26
CA SER A 46 4.43 -12.14 31.05
C SER A 46 3.00 -12.03 31.58
N ARG A 47 2.87 -12.13 32.91
CA ARG A 47 1.59 -11.89 33.61
C ARG A 47 1.04 -10.46 33.42
N ASN A 48 1.91 -9.52 33.06
CA ASN A 48 1.53 -8.12 32.87
C ASN A 48 0.91 -7.87 31.49
N VAL A 49 1.08 -8.79 30.54
CA VAL A 49 0.56 -8.67 29.18
C VAL A 49 -0.73 -9.49 29.08
N GLN A 50 -1.87 -8.84 29.34
CA GLN A 50 -3.17 -9.47 29.17
C GLN A 50 -3.68 -9.24 27.75
N ARG A 51 -3.64 -10.29 26.92
CA ARG A 51 -4.14 -10.26 25.55
C ARG A 51 -5.36 -11.15 25.40
N HIS A 52 -6.21 -10.77 24.44
CA HIS A 52 -7.37 -11.57 24.07
C HIS A 52 -6.98 -12.82 23.28
N SER A 53 -7.79 -13.89 23.38
CA SER A 53 -7.52 -15.15 22.68
C SER A 53 -7.43 -15.01 21.16
N THR A 54 -8.24 -14.14 20.54
CA THR A 54 -8.17 -13.91 19.07
C THR A 54 -6.84 -13.30 18.65
N TRP A 55 -6.26 -12.44 19.49
CA TRP A 55 -4.93 -11.87 19.23
C TRP A 55 -3.86 -12.95 19.30
N ILE A 56 -3.97 -13.89 20.26
CA ILE A 56 -3.05 -15.02 20.36
C ILE A 56 -3.19 -15.95 19.14
N SER A 57 -4.42 -16.29 18.73
CA SER A 57 -4.68 -17.10 17.52
C SER A 57 -4.11 -16.44 16.26
N PHE A 58 -4.28 -15.12 16.13
CA PHE A 58 -3.68 -14.33 15.05
C PHE A 58 -2.15 -14.42 15.07
N MET A 59 -1.49 -14.23 16.22
CA MET A 59 -0.03 -14.33 16.32
C MET A 59 0.50 -15.74 16.02
N ILE A 60 -0.18 -16.78 16.51
CA ILE A 60 0.14 -18.19 16.20
C ILE A 60 0.09 -18.41 14.69
N THR A 61 -0.94 -17.89 14.02
CA THR A 61 -1.10 -18.01 12.58
C THR A 61 0.08 -17.41 11.80
N TRP A 62 0.62 -16.26 12.23
CA TRP A 62 1.82 -15.67 11.61
C TRP A 62 3.11 -16.45 11.88
N VAL A 63 3.22 -17.08 13.05
CA VAL A 63 4.33 -17.99 13.36
C VAL A 63 4.27 -19.22 12.46
N VAL A 64 3.10 -19.85 12.33
CA VAL A 64 2.89 -21.02 11.44
C VAL A 64 3.14 -20.65 9.98
N SER A 65 2.63 -19.50 9.53
CA SER A 65 2.90 -18.96 8.19
C SER A 65 4.39 -18.84 7.93
N SER A 66 5.12 -18.21 8.86
CA SER A 66 6.56 -18.03 8.69
C SER A 66 7.34 -19.32 8.73
N ALA A 67 6.98 -20.24 9.62
CA ALA A 67 7.61 -21.55 9.68
C ALA A 67 7.41 -22.32 8.36
N ALA A 68 6.19 -22.30 7.79
CA ALA A 68 5.89 -22.98 6.54
C ALA A 68 6.79 -22.50 5.38
N TYR A 69 6.90 -21.18 5.20
CA TYR A 69 7.77 -20.61 4.16
C TYR A 69 9.27 -20.86 4.41
N LEU A 70 9.68 -21.06 5.66
CA LEU A 70 11.07 -21.36 6.03
C LEU A 70 11.45 -22.84 6.03
N LEU A 71 10.52 -23.79 5.80
CA LEU A 71 10.80 -25.23 5.94
C LEU A 71 12.01 -25.71 5.12
N LEU A 72 12.14 -25.30 3.85
CA LEU A 72 13.31 -25.65 3.04
C LEU A 72 14.61 -25.06 3.57
N PHE A 73 14.57 -23.82 4.05
CA PHE A 73 15.71 -23.16 4.68
C PHE A 73 16.12 -23.88 5.98
N LEU A 74 15.16 -24.17 6.87
CA LEU A 74 15.41 -24.86 8.14
C LEU A 74 15.93 -26.30 7.95
N SER A 75 15.57 -26.95 6.84
CA SER A 75 16.05 -28.29 6.51
C SER A 75 17.42 -28.31 5.80
N GLY A 76 17.96 -27.16 5.40
CA GLY A 76 19.18 -27.07 4.58
C GLY A 76 18.99 -27.42 3.10
N ASN A 77 17.75 -27.58 2.61
CA ASN A 77 17.45 -27.92 1.21
C ASN A 77 17.12 -26.69 0.34
N LEU A 78 17.50 -25.48 0.77
CA LEU A 78 17.16 -24.24 0.05
C LEU A 78 17.78 -24.18 -1.36
N HIS A 79 18.94 -24.79 -1.59
CA HIS A 79 19.62 -24.82 -2.90
C HIS A 79 19.34 -26.09 -3.72
N THR A 80 18.59 -27.04 -3.16
CA THR A 80 18.28 -28.29 -3.84
C THR A 80 17.05 -28.10 -4.72
N LEU A 81 17.17 -28.38 -6.02
CA LEU A 81 16.05 -28.34 -6.97
C LEU A 81 14.99 -29.41 -6.64
N GLN A 82 15.44 -30.58 -6.14
CA GLN A 82 14.60 -31.70 -5.73
C GLN A 82 14.75 -31.95 -4.22
N PRO A 83 14.04 -31.20 -3.37
CA PRO A 83 14.02 -31.46 -1.92
C PRO A 83 13.34 -32.80 -1.63
N ILE A 84 13.54 -33.32 -0.40
CA ILE A 84 12.88 -34.54 0.06
C ILE A 84 11.36 -34.37 -0.09
N TYR A 85 10.73 -35.28 -0.83
CA TYR A 85 9.32 -35.20 -1.21
C TYR A 85 8.38 -34.93 -0.02
N GLY A 86 8.56 -35.63 1.11
CA GLY A 86 7.72 -35.43 2.30
C GLY A 86 7.81 -34.02 2.89
N LEU A 87 9.00 -33.40 2.85
CA LEU A 87 9.20 -32.02 3.28
C LEU A 87 8.54 -31.04 2.31
N CYS A 88 8.69 -31.30 1.00
CA CYS A 88 8.11 -30.51 -0.07
C CYS A 88 6.57 -30.54 -0.02
N LEU A 89 6.00 -31.73 0.21
CA LEU A 89 4.57 -31.95 0.42
C LEU A 89 4.05 -31.22 1.66
N ALA A 90 4.73 -31.37 2.80
CA ALA A 90 4.34 -30.68 4.03
C ALA A 90 4.39 -29.15 3.85
N GLN A 91 5.43 -28.65 3.19
CA GLN A 91 5.55 -27.22 2.90
C GLN A 91 4.45 -26.72 1.98
N ALA A 92 4.19 -27.41 0.87
CA ALA A 92 3.10 -27.06 -0.04
C ALA A 92 1.76 -27.05 0.72
N ALA A 93 1.42 -28.12 1.44
CA ALA A 93 0.18 -28.22 2.20
C ALA A 93 -0.02 -27.05 3.18
N LEU A 94 1.03 -26.69 3.93
CA LEU A 94 0.98 -25.56 4.85
C LEU A 94 0.81 -24.22 4.12
N ILE A 95 1.57 -23.97 3.05
CA ILE A 95 1.50 -22.70 2.30
C ILE A 95 0.11 -22.44 1.73
N TYR A 96 -0.58 -23.47 1.25
CA TYR A 96 -1.95 -23.33 0.76
C TYR A 96 -2.98 -23.19 1.89
N ALA A 97 -2.71 -23.70 3.10
CA ALA A 97 -3.57 -23.51 4.27
C ALA A 97 -3.42 -22.12 4.93
N VAL A 98 -2.22 -21.51 4.83
CA VAL A 98 -1.88 -20.24 5.47
C VAL A 98 -2.81 -19.07 5.10
N PRO A 99 -3.21 -18.84 3.83
CA PRO A 99 -4.17 -17.79 3.49
C PRO A 99 -5.50 -17.93 4.23
N ILE A 100 -6.01 -19.16 4.35
CA ILE A 100 -7.28 -19.45 5.02
C ILE A 100 -7.14 -19.18 6.53
N MET A 101 -6.06 -19.65 7.15
CA MET A 101 -5.77 -19.36 8.57
C MET A 101 -5.62 -17.86 8.83
N THR A 102 -4.86 -17.15 7.99
CA THR A 102 -4.60 -15.71 8.19
C THR A 102 -5.89 -14.91 7.99
N ALA A 103 -6.70 -15.23 6.99
CA ALA A 103 -8.00 -14.59 6.77
C ALA A 103 -8.96 -14.82 7.96
N ALA A 104 -9.07 -16.07 8.42
CA ALA A 104 -9.97 -16.43 9.53
C ALA A 104 -9.57 -15.75 10.85
N SER A 105 -8.28 -15.83 11.22
CA SER A 105 -7.78 -15.21 12.46
C SER A 105 -7.82 -13.68 12.40
N THR A 106 -7.56 -13.07 11.24
CA THR A 106 -7.72 -11.62 11.04
C THR A 106 -9.17 -11.19 11.23
N LEU A 107 -10.10 -11.91 10.61
CA LEU A 107 -11.52 -11.65 10.74
C LEU A 107 -11.99 -11.79 12.18
N ALA A 108 -11.54 -12.82 12.90
CA ALA A 108 -11.85 -13.03 14.31
C ALA A 108 -11.36 -11.84 15.16
N LEU A 109 -10.13 -11.39 14.93
CA LEU A 109 -9.55 -10.23 15.60
C LEU A 109 -10.34 -8.95 15.31
N VAL A 110 -10.64 -8.66 14.04
CA VAL A 110 -11.39 -7.47 13.62
C VAL A 110 -12.80 -7.47 14.21
N THR A 111 -13.47 -8.62 14.17
CA THR A 111 -14.82 -8.79 14.73
C THR A 111 -14.81 -8.53 16.23
N GLN A 112 -13.84 -9.07 16.95
CA GLN A 112 -13.70 -8.82 18.38
C GLN A 112 -13.47 -7.32 18.67
N VAL A 113 -12.55 -6.68 17.95
CA VAL A 113 -12.27 -5.25 18.11
C VAL A 113 -13.53 -4.42 17.83
N PHE A 114 -14.27 -4.76 16.77
CA PHE A 114 -15.51 -4.08 16.42
C PHE A 114 -16.55 -4.17 17.56
N PHE A 115 -16.75 -5.36 18.14
CA PHE A 115 -17.67 -5.52 19.26
C PHE A 115 -17.19 -4.80 20.52
N ASN A 116 -15.90 -4.83 20.83
CA ASN A 116 -15.32 -4.10 21.96
C ASN A 116 -15.58 -2.58 21.83
N VAL A 117 -15.33 -2.02 20.65
CA VAL A 117 -15.58 -0.60 20.36
C VAL A 117 -17.08 -0.28 20.43
N ARG A 118 -17.93 -1.12 19.84
CA ARG A 118 -19.39 -0.94 19.89
C ARG A 118 -19.92 -0.99 21.32
N ASN A 119 -19.39 -1.89 22.15
CA ASN A 119 -19.77 -2.02 23.56
C ASN A 119 -19.34 -0.81 24.38
N LEU A 120 -18.17 -0.23 24.07
CA LEU A 120 -17.72 1.02 24.69
C LEU A 120 -18.69 2.17 24.43
N PHE A 121 -19.20 2.31 23.19
CA PHE A 121 -20.19 3.34 22.84
C PHE A 121 -21.59 3.06 23.41
N ARG A 122 -21.91 1.79 23.67
CA ARG A 122 -23.21 1.38 24.24
C ARG A 122 -23.24 1.38 25.77
N ALA A 123 -22.18 1.81 26.46
CA ALA A 123 -22.07 1.77 27.92
C ALA A 123 -23.17 2.53 28.70
N GLY A 124 -24.10 3.21 28.03
CA GLY A 124 -25.34 3.74 28.62
C GLY A 124 -26.55 2.78 28.65
N SER A 125 -26.49 1.61 27.99
CA SER A 125 -27.61 0.66 27.88
C SER A 125 -27.25 -0.71 28.45
N ARG A 126 -28.20 -1.32 29.18
CA ARG A 126 -28.06 -2.47 30.11
C ARG A 126 -27.06 -3.56 29.68
N ARG A 127 -26.20 -3.92 30.64
CA ARG A 127 -24.96 -4.72 30.56
C ARG A 127 -25.12 -6.25 30.33
N ASN A 128 -26.34 -6.81 30.25
CA ASN A 128 -26.54 -8.25 30.44
C ASN A 128 -26.60 -9.12 29.16
N GLU A 129 -26.79 -8.57 27.95
CA GLU A 129 -26.95 -9.41 26.74
C GLU A 129 -25.63 -9.76 26.02
N ASN A 130 -24.50 -9.11 26.35
CA ASN A 130 -23.28 -9.23 25.55
C ASN A 130 -22.28 -10.30 26.03
N VAL A 131 -22.53 -10.96 27.17
CA VAL A 131 -21.62 -11.99 27.72
C VAL A 131 -21.69 -13.29 26.90
N TRP A 132 -22.87 -13.64 26.37
CA TRP A 132 -23.08 -14.88 25.61
C TRP A 132 -22.40 -14.86 24.23
N THR A 133 -22.39 -13.73 23.52
CA THR A 133 -21.69 -13.62 22.23
C THR A 133 -20.17 -13.71 22.38
N PHE A 134 -19.64 -13.21 23.50
CA PHE A 134 -18.23 -13.36 23.84
C PHE A 134 -17.92 -14.81 24.22
N ALA A 135 -18.76 -15.43 25.06
CA ALA A 135 -18.61 -16.82 25.48
C ALA A 135 -18.58 -17.79 24.29
N VAL A 136 -19.45 -17.61 23.27
CA VAL A 136 -19.48 -18.50 22.09
C VAL A 136 -18.21 -18.39 21.23
N ILE A 137 -17.50 -17.26 21.24
CA ILE A 137 -16.25 -17.09 20.50
C ILE A 137 -15.04 -17.58 21.33
N THR A 138 -15.13 -17.59 22.66
CA THR A 138 -13.98 -17.85 23.53
C THR A 138 -13.95 -19.22 24.19
N HIS A 139 -15.03 -20.02 24.18
CA HIS A 139 -15.12 -21.15 25.11
C HIS A 139 -14.32 -22.42 24.75
N ASP A 140 -13.65 -22.50 23.60
CA ASP A 140 -12.56 -23.48 23.46
C ASP A 140 -11.58 -23.09 22.34
N PRO A 141 -10.36 -22.60 22.65
CA PRO A 141 -9.36 -22.25 21.65
C PRO A 141 -8.90 -23.45 20.80
N ILE A 142 -9.17 -24.68 21.24
CA ILE A 142 -8.81 -25.90 20.51
C ILE A 142 -9.92 -26.33 19.54
N SER A 143 -11.19 -26.03 19.82
CA SER A 143 -12.32 -26.40 18.96
C SER A 143 -12.79 -25.26 18.05
N THR A 144 -11.99 -24.20 17.89
CA THR A 144 -12.39 -23.09 17.03
C THR A 144 -12.51 -23.58 15.57
N PRO A 145 -13.57 -23.17 14.84
CA PRO A 145 -13.80 -23.59 13.45
C PRO A 145 -12.61 -23.32 12.52
N GLU A 146 -11.78 -22.34 12.85
CA GLU A 146 -10.55 -22.00 12.11
C GLU A 146 -9.52 -23.13 12.09
N HIS A 147 -9.30 -23.83 13.20
CA HIS A 147 -8.35 -24.95 13.26
C HIS A 147 -8.87 -26.17 12.49
N HIS A 148 -10.19 -26.39 12.53
CA HIS A 148 -10.82 -27.46 11.75
C HIS A 148 -10.63 -27.24 10.25
N VAL A 149 -10.91 -26.04 9.73
CA VAL A 149 -10.78 -25.82 8.28
C VAL A 149 -9.33 -25.84 7.83
N SER A 150 -8.41 -25.22 8.58
CA SER A 150 -6.99 -25.34 8.25
C SER A 150 -6.52 -26.80 8.25
N GLY A 151 -6.93 -27.58 9.25
CA GLY A 151 -6.65 -29.01 9.30
C GLY A 151 -7.25 -29.78 8.13
N VAL A 152 -8.48 -29.45 7.72
CA VAL A 152 -9.12 -30.04 6.52
C VAL A 152 -8.32 -29.68 5.27
N SER A 153 -7.93 -28.42 5.07
CA SER A 153 -7.13 -28.01 3.91
C SER A 153 -5.77 -28.73 3.88
N VAL A 154 -5.04 -28.76 5.00
CA VAL A 154 -3.74 -29.46 5.09
C VAL A 154 -3.89 -30.96 4.80
N THR A 155 -4.88 -31.62 5.42
CA THR A 155 -5.10 -33.07 5.22
C THR A 155 -5.55 -33.37 3.79
N MET A 156 -6.37 -32.51 3.19
CA MET A 156 -6.82 -32.63 1.80
C MET A 156 -5.64 -32.50 0.84
N ILE A 157 -4.84 -31.44 0.96
CA ILE A 157 -3.67 -31.23 0.09
C ILE A 157 -2.64 -32.34 0.28
N SER A 158 -2.42 -32.77 1.51
CA SER A 158 -1.54 -33.91 1.80
C SER A 158 -2.02 -35.17 1.09
N LYS A 159 -3.34 -35.46 1.12
CA LYS A 159 -3.92 -36.61 0.39
C LYS A 159 -3.70 -36.48 -1.12
N ILE A 160 -4.00 -35.33 -1.72
CA ILE A 160 -3.82 -35.10 -3.17
C ILE A 160 -2.36 -35.35 -3.54
N GLY A 161 -1.42 -34.75 -2.81
CA GLY A 161 0.00 -34.93 -3.07
C GLY A 161 0.41 -36.39 -2.94
N LEU A 162 -0.06 -37.11 -1.91
CA LEU A 162 0.23 -38.54 -1.73
C LEU A 162 -0.35 -39.43 -2.85
N TYR A 163 -1.48 -39.05 -3.44
CA TYR A 163 -2.07 -39.77 -4.59
C TYR A 163 -1.33 -39.48 -5.90
N GLU A 164 -0.88 -38.23 -6.11
CA GLU A 164 -0.20 -37.79 -7.34
C GLU A 164 1.12 -37.07 -7.00
N PRO A 165 2.22 -37.80 -6.72
CA PRO A 165 3.46 -37.20 -6.24
C PRO A 165 4.10 -36.21 -7.22
N GLU A 166 3.91 -36.44 -8.53
CA GLU A 166 4.38 -35.56 -9.60
C GLU A 166 3.77 -34.15 -9.54
N THR A 167 2.63 -34.00 -8.84
CA THR A 167 1.99 -32.68 -8.67
C THR A 167 2.73 -31.80 -7.69
N VAL A 168 3.60 -32.34 -6.84
CA VAL A 168 4.31 -31.58 -5.81
C VAL A 168 5.75 -31.43 -6.23
N HIS A 169 6.13 -30.21 -6.63
CA HIS A 169 7.51 -29.94 -6.96
C HIS A 169 7.87 -28.49 -6.62
N ARG A 170 9.17 -28.18 -6.69
CA ARG A 170 9.67 -26.82 -6.66
C ARG A 170 9.93 -26.41 -8.09
N SER A 171 9.14 -25.47 -8.62
CA SER A 171 9.20 -25.09 -10.03
C SER A 171 10.59 -24.60 -10.42
N ASP A 172 11.16 -23.70 -9.62
CA ASP A 172 12.43 -23.06 -9.91
C ASP A 172 13.25 -22.81 -8.62
N LEU A 173 14.58 -22.70 -8.75
CA LEU A 173 15.47 -22.30 -7.65
C LEU A 173 15.11 -20.92 -7.08
N GLU A 174 14.48 -20.06 -7.88
CA GLU A 174 14.02 -18.72 -7.48
C GLU A 174 12.92 -18.76 -6.41
N THR A 175 12.11 -19.83 -6.41
CA THR A 175 11.01 -19.97 -5.46
C THR A 175 11.55 -20.55 -4.14
N PRO A 176 11.37 -19.88 -2.98
CA PRO A 176 11.88 -20.36 -1.70
C PRO A 176 11.08 -21.54 -1.13
N TYR A 177 10.08 -22.04 -1.85
CA TYR A 177 9.14 -23.03 -1.36
C TYR A 177 8.59 -23.94 -2.46
N CYS A 178 8.12 -25.11 -2.04
CA CYS A 178 7.40 -26.06 -2.90
C CYS A 178 5.97 -25.62 -3.19
N ASN A 179 5.50 -25.93 -4.40
CA ASN A 179 4.13 -25.66 -4.84
C ASN A 179 3.49 -26.91 -5.45
N MET A 180 2.20 -26.81 -5.77
CA MET A 180 1.49 -27.83 -6.56
C MET A 180 1.29 -27.37 -8.00
N ILE A 181 1.54 -28.25 -8.97
CA ILE A 181 1.31 -27.99 -10.42
C ILE A 181 -0.16 -27.68 -10.66
N ASN A 182 -1.01 -28.59 -10.18
CA ASN A 182 -2.45 -28.49 -10.30
C ASN A 182 -2.93 -27.55 -9.21
N ARG A 183 -2.83 -26.24 -9.49
CA ARG A 183 -3.07 -25.21 -8.49
C ARG A 183 -4.45 -25.32 -7.85
N ILE A 184 -5.43 -25.88 -8.56
CA ILE A 184 -6.74 -26.27 -8.03
C ILE A 184 -7.36 -27.33 -8.98
N PRO A 185 -7.70 -28.56 -8.55
CA PRO A 185 -8.64 -29.38 -9.31
C PRO A 185 -10.03 -28.74 -9.16
N GLY A 186 -10.53 -28.09 -10.22
CA GLY A 186 -11.87 -27.47 -10.22
C GLY A 186 -12.98 -28.44 -9.78
N ASP A 187 -12.81 -29.72 -10.08
CA ASP A 187 -13.75 -30.80 -9.73
C ASP A 187 -13.83 -31.08 -8.23
N MET A 188 -12.83 -30.66 -7.46
CA MET A 188 -12.74 -30.98 -6.04
C MET A 188 -13.71 -30.15 -5.18
N TRP A 189 -14.04 -28.93 -5.62
CA TRP A 189 -14.90 -28.00 -4.89
C TRP A 189 -16.38 -28.37 -4.93
N HIS A 190 -16.80 -29.15 -5.94
CA HIS A 190 -18.15 -29.72 -5.95
C HIS A 190 -18.40 -30.71 -4.79
N SER A 191 -17.35 -31.24 -4.16
CA SER A 191 -17.50 -32.08 -2.96
C SER A 191 -17.74 -31.27 -1.68
N GLU A 192 -17.11 -30.09 -1.53
CA GLU A 192 -17.37 -29.19 -0.40
C GLU A 192 -18.75 -28.56 -0.46
N GLU A 193 -19.24 -28.24 -1.66
CA GLU A 193 -20.60 -27.73 -1.85
C GLU A 193 -21.66 -28.72 -1.33
N LYS A 194 -21.42 -30.03 -1.51
CA LYS A 194 -22.25 -31.09 -0.91
C LYS A 194 -22.17 -31.13 0.62
N LEU A 195 -20.99 -30.94 1.20
CA LEU A 195 -20.80 -30.89 2.66
C LEU A 195 -21.43 -29.64 3.28
N ALA A 196 -21.32 -28.48 2.61
CA ALA A 196 -21.95 -27.24 3.03
C ALA A 196 -23.49 -27.33 3.00
N SER A 197 -24.06 -28.07 2.04
CA SER A 197 -25.52 -28.28 1.96
C SER A 197 -26.10 -29.12 3.11
N LEU A 198 -25.27 -29.89 3.82
CA LEU A 198 -25.67 -30.70 4.99
C LEU A 198 -25.68 -29.91 6.31
N ALA A 199 -25.00 -28.77 6.37
CA ALA A 199 -25.00 -27.90 7.54
C ALA A 199 -26.22 -26.97 7.52
N LYS A 200 -27.36 -27.39 8.09
CA LYS A 200 -28.57 -26.55 8.19
C LYS A 200 -28.36 -25.41 9.19
N PRO A 201 -28.43 -24.12 8.77
CA PRO A 201 -28.24 -22.99 9.66
C PRO A 201 -29.53 -22.72 10.45
N HIS A 202 -29.53 -23.00 11.75
CA HIS A 202 -30.69 -22.77 12.61
C HIS A 202 -30.62 -21.46 13.41
N LEU A 203 -29.51 -20.69 13.37
CA LEU A 203 -29.39 -19.42 14.09
C LEU A 203 -29.09 -18.20 13.20
N PRO A 204 -29.62 -17.00 13.53
CA PRO A 204 -29.35 -15.77 12.78
C PRO A 204 -27.88 -15.30 12.85
N ILE A 205 -27.13 -15.77 13.85
CA ILE A 205 -25.67 -15.53 13.98
C ILE A 205 -24.88 -16.31 12.91
N ASP A 206 -25.38 -17.48 12.49
CA ASP A 206 -24.71 -18.32 11.48
C ASP A 206 -24.61 -17.62 10.12
N ARG A 207 -25.55 -16.71 9.80
CA ARG A 207 -25.51 -15.94 8.55
C ARG A 207 -24.38 -14.92 8.48
N TYR A 208 -24.01 -14.32 9.61
CA TYR A 208 -22.90 -13.37 9.65
C TYR A 208 -21.55 -14.08 9.67
N LEU A 209 -21.45 -15.20 10.39
CA LEU A 209 -20.27 -16.05 10.32
C LEU A 209 -20.08 -16.59 8.90
N SER A 210 -21.12 -17.15 8.28
CA SER A 210 -21.02 -17.72 6.93
C SER A 210 -20.65 -16.68 5.87
N CYS A 211 -21.17 -15.46 5.95
CA CYS A 211 -20.85 -14.41 4.97
C CYS A 211 -19.39 -13.94 5.08
N ASN A 212 -18.89 -13.76 6.31
CA ASN A 212 -17.49 -13.41 6.51
C ASN A 212 -16.53 -14.57 6.18
N TRP A 213 -16.96 -15.81 6.42
CA TRP A 213 -16.28 -17.02 5.95
C TRP A 213 -16.16 -17.06 4.43
N VAL A 214 -17.27 -16.83 3.72
CA VAL A 214 -17.29 -16.80 2.25
C VAL A 214 -16.40 -15.69 1.70
N LEU A 215 -16.32 -14.52 2.36
CA LEU A 215 -15.42 -13.44 1.97
C LEU A 215 -13.95 -13.78 2.22
N GLY A 216 -13.61 -14.33 3.39
CA GLY A 216 -12.25 -14.74 3.74
C GLY A 216 -11.74 -15.86 2.83
N SER A 217 -12.59 -16.87 2.58
CA SER A 217 -12.33 -17.93 1.62
C SER A 217 -12.23 -17.38 0.20
N GLY A 218 -13.12 -16.48 -0.21
CA GLY A 218 -13.09 -15.87 -1.55
C GLY A 218 -11.82 -15.07 -1.84
N LEU A 219 -11.33 -14.29 -0.88
CA LEU A 219 -10.04 -13.59 -0.97
C LEU A 219 -8.85 -14.55 -0.97
N SER A 220 -8.92 -15.62 -0.17
CA SER A 220 -7.89 -16.68 -0.16
C SER A 220 -7.87 -17.43 -1.50
N ILE A 221 -9.05 -17.71 -2.08
CA ILE A 221 -9.20 -18.35 -3.39
C ILE A 221 -8.66 -17.45 -4.49
N LEU A 222 -8.97 -16.14 -4.46
CA LEU A 222 -8.43 -15.18 -5.42
C LEU A 222 -6.89 -15.14 -5.36
N TRP A 223 -6.34 -15.24 -4.14
CA TRP A 223 -4.90 -15.29 -3.91
C TRP A 223 -4.27 -16.59 -4.43
N VAL A 224 -4.91 -17.75 -4.19
CA VAL A 224 -4.45 -19.06 -4.71
C VAL A 224 -4.58 -19.16 -6.23
N ALA A 225 -5.61 -18.54 -6.81
CA ALA A 225 -5.90 -18.56 -8.24
C ALA A 225 -5.00 -17.65 -9.07
N SER A 226 -4.21 -16.76 -8.45
CA SER A 226 -3.25 -15.92 -9.17
C SER A 226 -2.18 -16.81 -9.82
N LYS A 227 -2.27 -16.93 -11.15
CA LYS A 227 -1.51 -17.89 -11.96
C LYS A 227 -0.03 -17.49 -12.10
N ASP A 228 0.30 -16.22 -11.91
CA ASP A 228 1.66 -15.70 -12.03
C ASP A 228 2.17 -15.23 -10.66
N ARG A 229 2.90 -16.10 -9.94
CA ARG A 229 3.65 -15.68 -8.75
C ARG A 229 4.93 -15.00 -9.20
N ASN A 230 4.78 -13.75 -9.63
CA ASN A 230 5.93 -12.90 -9.89
C ASN A 230 6.78 -12.79 -8.61
N PRO A 231 8.11 -12.64 -8.72
CA PRO A 231 9.00 -12.48 -7.58
C PRO A 231 8.55 -11.35 -6.62
N GLU A 232 7.91 -10.31 -7.17
CA GLU A 232 7.31 -9.21 -6.40
C GLU A 232 6.29 -9.69 -5.37
N VAL A 233 5.45 -10.66 -5.73
CA VAL A 233 4.42 -11.21 -4.85
C VAL A 233 5.07 -11.96 -3.68
N ASN A 234 6.17 -12.69 -3.93
CA ASN A 234 6.91 -13.40 -2.88
C ASN A 234 7.52 -12.42 -1.86
N ILE A 235 8.05 -11.29 -2.32
CA ILE A 235 8.57 -10.24 -1.44
C ILE A 235 7.46 -9.67 -0.56
N ILE A 236 6.30 -9.37 -1.15
CA ILE A 236 5.15 -8.83 -0.40
C ILE A 236 4.70 -9.82 0.67
N ILE A 237 4.52 -11.09 0.32
CA ILE A 237 4.11 -12.14 1.26
C ILE A 237 5.13 -12.25 2.41
N SER A 238 6.42 -12.26 2.08
CA SER A 238 7.50 -12.35 3.06
C SER A 238 7.54 -11.14 4.01
N ALA A 239 7.13 -9.95 3.53
CA ALA A 239 7.09 -8.73 4.33
C ALA A 239 5.88 -8.65 5.29
N LEU A 240 4.82 -9.45 5.08
CA LEU A 240 3.63 -9.43 5.94
C LEU A 240 3.93 -9.85 7.38
N SER A 241 4.78 -10.85 7.58
CA SER A 241 5.09 -11.37 8.92
C SER A 241 5.95 -10.40 9.75
N PRO A 242 7.04 -9.79 9.21
CA PRO A 242 7.72 -8.66 9.85
C PRO A 242 6.79 -7.49 10.15
N SER A 243 5.82 -7.20 9.26
CA SER A 243 4.85 -6.13 9.50
C SER A 243 3.97 -6.43 10.71
N ALA A 244 3.47 -7.66 10.84
CA ALA A 244 2.74 -8.10 12.03
C ALA A 244 3.61 -7.98 13.30
N PHE A 245 4.87 -8.42 13.23
CA PHE A 245 5.83 -8.24 14.32
C PHE A 245 5.99 -6.77 14.70
N LEU A 246 6.21 -5.85 13.75
CA LEU A 246 6.39 -4.43 14.04
C LEU A 246 5.13 -3.81 14.63
N ILE A 247 3.95 -4.10 14.05
CA ILE A 247 2.67 -3.52 14.50
C ILE A 247 2.36 -3.96 15.94
N PHE A 248 2.50 -5.25 16.25
CA PHE A 248 2.11 -5.78 17.56
C PHE A 248 3.23 -5.75 18.60
N GLY A 249 4.50 -5.80 18.16
CA GLY A 249 5.66 -5.73 19.05
C GLY A 249 5.96 -4.33 19.55
N THR A 250 5.53 -3.30 18.81
CA THR A 250 5.65 -1.90 19.25
C THR A 250 4.52 -1.47 20.19
N GLN A 251 3.61 -2.37 20.56
CA GLN A 251 2.57 -2.04 21.54
C GLN A 251 3.21 -1.79 22.92
N HIS A 252 2.78 -0.71 23.56
CA HIS A 252 3.42 -0.16 24.75
C HIS A 252 3.55 -1.15 25.92
N ASP A 253 2.59 -2.05 26.08
CA ASP A 253 2.60 -3.11 27.09
C ASP A 253 3.62 -4.22 26.77
N ILE A 254 3.81 -4.58 25.50
CA ILE A 254 4.88 -5.50 25.07
C ILE A 254 6.26 -4.86 25.31
N ILE A 255 6.44 -3.60 24.88
CA ILE A 255 7.68 -2.86 25.12
C ILE A 255 7.94 -2.75 26.63
N ARG A 256 6.91 -2.46 27.45
CA ARG A 256 7.05 -2.42 28.91
C ARG A 256 7.47 -3.78 29.48
N ALA A 257 6.90 -4.88 28.98
CA ALA A 257 7.30 -6.23 29.39
C ALA A 257 8.76 -6.53 29.02
N TRP A 258 9.25 -6.02 27.90
CA TRP A 258 10.66 -6.13 27.51
C TRP A 258 11.57 -5.22 28.33
N MET A 259 11.10 -4.04 28.73
CA MET A 259 11.81 -3.11 29.63
C MET A 259 11.70 -3.52 31.11
N PHE A 260 11.75 -4.81 31.42
CA PHE A 260 11.64 -5.30 32.82
C PHE A 260 12.72 -4.75 33.75
N TRP A 261 13.84 -4.24 33.20
CA TRP A 261 14.89 -3.56 33.96
C TRP A 261 14.49 -2.16 34.43
N ARG A 262 13.50 -1.53 33.79
CA ARG A 262 13.04 -0.19 34.19
C ARG A 262 12.15 -0.36 35.42
N LYS A 263 12.70 -0.02 36.59
CA LYS A 263 11.95 0.02 37.84
C LYS A 263 10.72 0.89 37.63
N GLU A 264 9.53 0.31 37.79
CA GLU A 264 8.31 1.10 37.75
C GLU A 264 8.45 2.16 38.84
N GLU A 265 8.39 3.43 38.43
CA GLU A 265 8.15 4.52 39.37
C GLU A 265 6.80 4.20 39.98
N GLY A 266 6.84 3.60 41.19
CA GLY A 266 5.65 3.16 41.89
C GLY A 266 4.64 4.28 41.87
N PRO A 267 3.33 3.98 41.70
CA PRO A 267 2.29 4.98 41.53
C PRO A 267 2.52 6.06 42.55
N THR A 268 2.93 7.24 42.08
CA THR A 268 3.29 8.36 42.95
C THR A 268 2.06 8.60 43.78
N THR A 269 2.08 8.08 45.01
CA THR A 269 0.94 8.17 45.93
C THR A 269 0.61 9.64 45.88
N PRO A 270 -0.57 10.05 45.37
CA PRO A 270 -0.90 11.45 45.31
C PRO A 270 -0.78 11.89 46.75
N LEU A 271 0.29 12.65 47.04
CA LEU A 271 0.52 13.26 48.33
C LEU A 271 -0.65 14.22 48.44
N PHE A 272 -1.76 13.69 48.97
CA PHE A 272 -2.90 14.46 49.40
C PHE A 272 -2.29 15.38 50.43
N SER A 273 -2.01 16.59 49.95
CA SER A 273 -1.64 17.74 50.75
C SER A 273 -2.63 17.77 51.89
N THR A 274 -2.17 17.32 53.05
CA THR A 274 -2.89 17.42 54.30
C THR A 274 -2.80 18.89 54.69
N THR A 275 -3.54 19.73 53.96
CA THR A 275 -3.72 21.13 54.34
C THR A 275 -4.96 21.17 55.22
N SER A 276 -4.69 21.15 56.53
CA SER A 276 -5.45 21.82 57.58
C SER A 276 -6.97 21.58 57.61
N THR A 277 -7.39 20.57 58.38
CA THR A 277 -8.65 20.67 59.12
C THR A 277 -8.32 21.10 60.55
N THR A 278 -8.39 22.41 60.78
CA THR A 278 -8.49 22.99 62.11
C THR A 278 -9.82 22.53 62.74
N ILE A 279 -9.70 21.66 63.73
CA ILE A 279 -10.46 21.60 64.99
C ILE A 279 -11.93 22.06 64.90
N ARG A 280 -12.85 21.08 64.91
CA ARG A 280 -14.12 21.25 65.61
C ARG A 280 -14.36 20.05 66.52
N GLN A 281 -14.11 20.27 67.80
CA GLN A 281 -14.52 19.40 68.90
C GLN A 281 -16.01 19.07 68.81
N MET A 282 -16.39 17.82 69.05
CA MET A 282 -17.59 17.47 69.79
C MET A 282 -17.43 16.12 70.51
N PRO A 283 -18.16 15.93 71.62
CA PRO A 283 -17.67 15.16 72.76
C PRO A 283 -18.11 13.70 72.79
N SER A 284 -17.29 12.95 73.53
CA SER A 284 -17.53 11.67 74.19
C SER A 284 -18.97 11.20 74.34
N ARG A 285 -19.25 10.00 73.82
CA ARG A 285 -20.23 9.07 74.43
C ARG A 285 -19.75 7.63 74.24
N THR A 286 -19.30 7.04 75.35
CA THR A 286 -19.10 5.59 75.54
C THR A 286 -20.39 4.98 76.12
N PRO A 287 -20.48 3.66 76.36
CA PRO A 287 -21.07 2.70 75.42
C PRO A 287 -22.31 2.00 76.03
N SER A 288 -23.15 1.38 75.21
CA SER A 288 -24.10 0.36 75.71
C SER A 288 -23.76 -1.00 75.11
N LEU A 289 -23.33 -1.86 76.03
CA LEU A 289 -23.30 -3.32 75.99
C LEU A 289 -24.75 -3.86 75.87
N GLU A 290 -24.89 -5.14 75.50
CA GLU A 290 -26.14 -5.90 75.24
C GLU A 290 -26.61 -5.77 73.76
N ASP A 291 -26.84 -6.83 72.97
CA ASP A 291 -26.98 -8.25 73.30
C ASP A 291 -27.09 -9.10 72.00
N VAL A 292 -26.84 -10.41 72.15
CA VAL A 292 -27.45 -11.53 71.38
C VAL A 292 -26.83 -11.94 70.02
N GLU A 293 -25.83 -12.82 70.14
CA GLU A 293 -25.89 -14.25 69.79
C GLU A 293 -26.91 -14.72 68.72
N SER A 294 -26.41 -15.32 67.62
CA SER A 294 -27.01 -16.49 66.96
C SER A 294 -26.36 -16.77 65.60
N ASN A 295 -25.63 -17.90 65.52
CA ASN A 295 -25.49 -18.82 64.37
C ASN A 295 -25.02 -18.28 63.00
N SER A 296 -24.27 -18.98 62.16
CA SER A 296 -23.54 -20.24 62.18
C SER A 296 -23.00 -20.38 60.74
N HIS A 297 -21.84 -21.01 60.57
CA HIS A 297 -21.40 -21.69 59.33
C HIS A 297 -20.91 -20.87 58.11
N THR A 298 -19.57 -20.87 57.99
CA THR A 298 -18.78 -21.30 56.81
C THR A 298 -18.99 -20.62 55.46
N ALA A 299 -18.07 -19.73 55.08
CA ALA A 299 -17.13 -19.91 53.95
C ALA A 299 -16.33 -18.62 53.70
N GLU A 300 -15.08 -18.79 53.28
CA GLU A 300 -13.99 -17.80 53.22
C GLU A 300 -14.13 -16.64 52.20
N PRO A 301 -13.26 -15.60 52.32
CA PRO A 301 -13.38 -14.32 51.62
C PRO A 301 -12.30 -14.10 50.54
N ILE A 302 -12.68 -13.85 49.29
CA ILE A 302 -11.80 -13.19 48.28
C ILE A 302 -12.64 -12.19 47.47
N GLU A 303 -13.09 -11.09 48.10
CA GLU A 303 -13.75 -10.03 47.33
C GLU A 303 -13.68 -8.63 47.99
N ARG A 304 -12.57 -8.30 48.66
CA ARG A 304 -12.45 -7.04 49.42
C ARG A 304 -11.57 -5.94 48.79
N SER A 305 -11.05 -6.12 47.58
CA SER A 305 -10.10 -5.16 46.98
C SER A 305 -10.63 -4.32 45.81
N GLN A 306 -11.91 -4.42 45.41
CA GLN A 306 -12.46 -3.59 44.30
C GLN A 306 -13.45 -2.49 44.71
N THR A 307 -13.79 -2.36 45.98
CA THR A 307 -14.91 -1.49 46.41
C THR A 307 -14.52 -0.05 46.76
N VAL A 308 -13.22 0.30 46.78
CA VAL A 308 -12.77 1.64 47.23
C VAL A 308 -12.63 2.67 46.08
N TYR A 309 -12.65 2.25 44.81
CA TYR A 309 -12.48 3.18 43.67
C TYR A 309 -13.78 3.78 43.10
N ARG A 310 -14.94 3.56 43.75
CA ARG A 310 -16.26 3.82 43.13
C ARG A 310 -16.96 5.13 43.51
N ASN A 311 -16.40 5.96 44.40
CA ASN A 311 -17.11 7.12 44.96
C ASN A 311 -16.56 8.51 44.54
N SER A 312 -15.97 8.66 43.35
CA SER A 312 -15.53 9.98 42.87
C SER A 312 -15.91 10.21 41.41
N SER A 313 -17.19 10.52 41.17
CA SER A 313 -17.61 11.17 39.93
C SER A 313 -18.78 12.11 40.24
N LEU A 314 -18.43 13.39 40.47
CA LEU A 314 -19.37 14.51 40.44
C LEU A 314 -19.85 14.73 38.99
N PRO A 315 -21.13 15.06 38.77
CA PRO A 315 -21.65 15.35 37.44
C PRO A 315 -21.27 16.78 37.03
N LEU A 316 -20.58 16.93 35.90
CA LEU A 316 -20.38 18.22 35.24
C LEU A 316 -21.62 18.53 34.38
N GLU A 317 -22.27 19.67 34.64
CA GLU A 317 -23.29 20.25 33.76
C GLU A 317 -22.69 20.64 32.40
N PRO A 318 -23.43 20.46 31.29
CA PRO A 318 -22.98 20.88 29.96
C PRO A 318 -23.13 22.41 29.79
N PRO A 319 -22.15 23.10 29.18
CA PRO A 319 -22.27 24.51 28.89
C PRO A 319 -23.23 24.71 27.71
N ASN A 320 -24.41 25.25 28.03
CA ASN A 320 -25.29 25.89 27.06
C ASN A 320 -24.59 27.15 26.57
N ASN A 321 -24.08 27.16 25.33
CA ASN A 321 -23.90 28.31 24.42
C ASN A 321 -22.92 27.92 23.30
N LEU A 322 -23.44 27.42 22.17
CA LEU A 322 -22.65 27.31 20.93
C LEU A 322 -23.48 27.60 19.66
N PRO A 323 -23.99 28.83 19.46
CA PRO A 323 -24.66 29.24 18.21
C PRO A 323 -23.68 29.65 17.08
N ASP A 324 -22.43 30.00 17.37
CA ASP A 324 -21.57 30.66 16.37
C ASP A 324 -21.01 29.70 15.29
N ALA A 325 -20.78 28.43 15.62
CA ALA A 325 -20.28 27.45 14.66
C ALA A 325 -21.33 27.08 13.57
N GLN A 326 -22.62 27.18 13.88
CA GLN A 326 -23.69 26.94 12.92
C GLN A 326 -23.84 28.10 11.92
N VAL A 327 -23.53 29.34 12.32
CA VAL A 327 -23.60 30.51 11.44
C VAL A 327 -22.49 30.43 10.39
N VAL A 328 -21.25 30.13 10.82
CA VAL A 328 -20.10 29.98 9.90
C VAL A 328 -20.33 28.84 8.89
N PHE A 329 -20.96 27.74 9.29
CA PHE A 329 -21.26 26.63 8.38
C PHE A 329 -22.32 26.98 7.32
N ARG A 330 -23.33 27.79 7.68
CA ARG A 330 -24.32 28.28 6.70
C ARG A 330 -23.72 29.25 5.71
N GLU A 331 -22.82 30.13 6.16
CA GLU A 331 -22.16 31.09 5.29
C GLU A 331 -21.27 30.39 4.26
N LEU A 332 -20.49 29.39 4.71
CA LEU A 332 -19.65 28.57 3.83
C LEU A 332 -20.48 27.76 2.80
N GLN A 333 -21.64 27.23 3.21
CA GLN A 333 -22.55 26.55 2.28
C GLN A 333 -23.09 27.51 1.20
N SER A 334 -23.41 28.75 1.58
CA SER A 334 -23.96 29.73 0.63
C SER A 334 -22.91 30.21 -0.38
N GLU A 335 -21.65 30.39 0.01
CA GLU A 335 -20.58 30.75 -0.91
C GLU A 335 -20.26 29.63 -1.91
N LEU A 336 -20.27 28.38 -1.44
CA LEU A 336 -20.02 27.21 -2.29
C LEU A 336 -21.12 27.05 -3.35
N GLU A 337 -22.37 27.32 -3.00
CA GLU A 337 -23.51 27.24 -3.93
C GLU A 337 -23.42 28.32 -5.03
N VAL A 338 -23.06 29.54 -4.66
CA VAL A 338 -22.84 30.65 -5.61
C VAL A 338 -21.69 30.32 -6.57
N PHE A 339 -20.57 29.82 -6.04
CA PHE A 339 -19.41 29.43 -6.85
C PHE A 339 -19.76 28.32 -7.85
N LEU A 340 -20.47 27.27 -7.41
CA LEU A 340 -20.86 26.16 -8.28
C LEU A 340 -21.78 26.62 -9.42
N LYS A 341 -22.71 27.52 -9.11
CA LYS A 341 -23.67 28.05 -10.08
C LYS A 341 -22.99 28.89 -11.16
N GLU A 342 -22.02 29.72 -10.78
CA GLU A 342 -21.22 30.51 -11.72
C GLU A 342 -20.33 29.63 -12.60
N HIS A 343 -19.73 28.58 -12.03
CA HIS A 343 -18.84 27.71 -12.79
C HIS A 343 -19.61 26.85 -13.80
N LEU A 344 -20.82 26.39 -13.44
CA LEU A 344 -21.69 25.63 -14.33
C LEU A 344 -22.29 26.50 -15.46
N SER A 345 -22.50 27.80 -15.24
CA SER A 345 -22.94 28.70 -16.33
C SER A 345 -21.84 28.88 -17.36
N LYS A 346 -20.59 29.11 -16.93
CA LYS A 346 -19.43 29.24 -17.83
C LYS A 346 -19.22 27.99 -18.70
N ILE A 347 -19.42 26.81 -18.13
CA ILE A 347 -19.33 25.54 -18.88
C ILE A 347 -20.44 25.46 -19.95
N ARG A 348 -21.66 25.90 -19.61
CA ARG A 348 -22.78 25.91 -20.55
C ARG A 348 -22.58 26.91 -21.69
N ASP A 349 -22.03 28.09 -21.38
CA ASP A 349 -21.71 29.10 -22.39
C ASP A 349 -20.63 28.60 -23.36
N LEU A 350 -19.63 27.89 -22.83
CA LEU A 350 -18.56 27.30 -23.63
C LEU A 350 -19.08 26.13 -24.49
N GLN A 351 -20.01 25.33 -23.97
CA GLN A 351 -20.73 24.33 -24.76
C GLN A 351 -21.59 24.96 -25.86
N ALA A 352 -22.26 26.09 -25.60
CA ALA A 352 -23.04 26.81 -26.61
C ALA A 352 -22.13 27.39 -27.71
N LEU A 353 -20.94 27.86 -27.34
CA LEU A 353 -19.95 28.38 -28.28
C LEU A 353 -19.37 27.29 -29.19
N ILE A 354 -19.19 26.07 -28.65
CA ILE A 354 -18.77 24.89 -29.42
C ILE A 354 -19.92 24.36 -30.30
N ALA A 355 -21.16 24.43 -29.81
CA ALA A 355 -22.34 23.94 -30.51
C ALA A 355 -22.85 24.87 -31.62
N SER A 356 -22.38 26.13 -31.66
CA SER A 356 -22.68 27.07 -32.74
C SER A 356 -22.04 26.59 -34.05
N PRO A 357 -22.83 26.15 -35.05
CA PRO A 357 -22.28 25.78 -36.34
C PRO A 357 -21.66 27.03 -36.98
N ALA A 358 -20.43 26.92 -37.46
CA ALA A 358 -19.83 27.93 -38.33
C ALA A 358 -20.66 28.03 -39.62
N ALA A 359 -21.68 28.87 -39.58
CA ALA A 359 -22.47 29.22 -40.74
C ALA A 359 -21.71 30.28 -41.54
N ASP A 360 -21.42 29.89 -42.77
CA ASP A 360 -21.45 30.75 -43.95
C ASP A 360 -20.25 31.68 -44.19
N TYR A 361 -19.29 31.18 -44.97
CA TYR A 361 -18.50 32.03 -45.87
C TYR A 361 -18.43 31.39 -47.26
N GLY A 362 -19.47 31.65 -48.06
CA GLY A 362 -19.28 32.20 -49.40
C GLY A 362 -18.70 31.29 -50.48
N SER A 363 -19.61 30.58 -51.15
CA SER A 363 -19.53 30.18 -52.56
C SER A 363 -19.10 31.34 -53.48
N ASN A 364 -18.25 31.05 -54.48
CA ASN A 364 -18.55 31.42 -55.87
C ASN A 364 -17.67 30.68 -56.90
N ASN A 365 -18.37 29.93 -57.77
CA ASN A 365 -18.24 29.82 -59.22
C ASN A 365 -16.85 29.60 -59.87
N TYR A 366 -16.69 28.46 -60.54
CA TYR A 366 -16.68 28.38 -62.02
C TYR A 366 -16.94 26.93 -62.47
N ALA A 367 -18.07 26.72 -63.16
CA ALA A 367 -18.25 25.67 -64.17
C ALA A 367 -17.38 26.04 -65.40
N SER A 368 -16.92 25.19 -66.32
CA SER A 368 -17.54 24.03 -66.95
C SER A 368 -16.56 23.40 -67.98
N HIS A 369 -16.93 22.22 -68.49
CA HIS A 369 -16.53 21.60 -69.78
C HIS A 369 -15.27 20.70 -69.89
N ALA A 370 -15.49 19.40 -69.65
CA ALA A 370 -15.64 18.32 -70.66
C ALA A 370 -14.51 17.98 -71.67
N THR A 371 -14.16 16.69 -71.64
CA THR A 371 -13.86 15.73 -72.74
C THR A 371 -12.50 15.69 -73.45
N ALA A 372 -11.89 14.50 -73.35
CA ALA A 372 -11.14 13.72 -74.35
C ALA A 372 -9.96 14.34 -75.11
N MET A 373 -8.76 13.77 -74.93
CA MET A 373 -8.01 13.01 -75.96
C MET A 373 -6.62 12.57 -75.44
N SER A 374 -6.25 11.35 -75.83
CA SER A 374 -4.90 10.74 -75.80
C SER A 374 -4.17 11.08 -77.13
N PRO A 375 -2.92 10.65 -77.40
CA PRO A 375 -1.64 10.76 -76.69
C PRO A 375 -0.59 11.54 -77.54
N ALA A 376 0.58 11.87 -76.96
CA ALA A 376 1.93 11.67 -77.52
C ALA A 376 3.00 12.67 -77.03
N ASN A 377 4.20 12.11 -76.87
CA ASN A 377 5.52 12.67 -77.20
C ASN A 377 6.32 13.54 -76.21
N ARG A 378 7.39 12.89 -75.72
CA ARG A 378 8.83 13.26 -75.83
C ARG A 378 9.49 14.30 -74.91
N ARG A 379 10.67 13.83 -74.43
CA ARG A 379 11.93 14.50 -74.05
C ARG A 379 11.99 15.07 -72.62
N SER A 380 12.71 14.42 -71.71
CA SER A 380 14.19 14.44 -71.50
C SER A 380 14.62 15.60 -70.62
N MET A 381 15.08 15.30 -69.41
CA MET A 381 16.29 15.91 -68.83
C MET A 381 16.79 15.08 -67.63
N THR A 382 18.04 14.65 -67.77
CA THR A 382 18.93 14.00 -66.81
C THR A 382 19.39 14.96 -65.71
N LEU A 383 19.52 14.48 -64.47
CA LEU A 383 20.51 15.02 -63.53
C LEU A 383 21.00 13.94 -62.54
N HIS A 384 22.32 13.89 -62.40
CA HIS A 384 23.17 13.03 -61.55
C HIS A 384 22.94 13.22 -60.04
N PRO A 385 23.24 12.20 -59.21
CA PRO A 385 23.58 12.38 -57.79
C PRO A 385 25.11 12.35 -57.56
N PRO A 386 25.65 13.02 -56.53
CA PRO A 386 27.05 12.88 -56.14
C PRO A 386 27.25 11.90 -54.97
N ASP A 387 28.36 11.19 -55.06
CA ASP A 387 28.95 10.27 -54.09
C ASP A 387 29.42 10.97 -52.80
N ILE A 388 29.37 10.24 -51.68
CA ILE A 388 30.07 10.58 -50.43
C ILE A 388 30.87 9.36 -49.98
N SER A 389 32.19 9.50 -50.00
CA SER A 389 33.19 8.55 -49.52
C SER A 389 33.70 8.93 -48.11
N PHE A 390 33.90 7.92 -47.27
CA PHE A 390 34.56 7.97 -45.96
C PHE A 390 36.09 8.11 -46.06
N PRO A 391 36.77 8.56 -44.98
CA PRO A 391 38.06 7.94 -44.65
C PRO A 391 38.28 7.59 -43.16
N VAL A 392 39.18 6.61 -43.01
CA VAL A 392 39.72 5.94 -41.81
C VAL A 392 40.93 6.73 -41.23
N PRO A 393 41.33 6.55 -39.95
CA PRO A 393 42.20 7.48 -39.23
C PRO A 393 43.68 7.05 -39.22
N SER A 394 44.56 7.99 -38.86
CA SER A 394 45.98 7.71 -38.56
C SER A 394 46.50 8.49 -37.33
N LEU A 395 47.56 7.92 -36.78
CA LEU A 395 48.16 7.99 -35.46
C LEU A 395 49.44 8.85 -35.46
N ALA A 396 49.78 9.52 -34.35
CA ALA A 396 51.14 9.84 -33.82
C ALA A 396 51.04 11.03 -32.83
N GLU A 397 51.45 10.95 -31.56
CA GLU A 397 52.84 11.13 -31.02
C GLU A 397 53.45 12.49 -31.47
N THR A 398 54.03 13.38 -30.64
CA THR A 398 54.83 13.22 -29.41
C THR A 398 55.17 14.61 -28.80
N THR A 399 55.34 14.68 -27.47
CA THR A 399 56.47 15.31 -26.71
C THR A 399 56.62 16.83 -26.44
N SER A 400 56.78 17.13 -25.13
CA SER A 400 57.60 18.18 -24.45
C SER A 400 57.22 19.66 -24.63
N GLN A 401 57.54 20.65 -23.77
CA GLN A 401 58.34 20.88 -22.55
C GLN A 401 57.91 22.31 -22.08
N GLN A 402 57.63 22.60 -20.80
CA GLN A 402 58.53 23.20 -19.78
C GLN A 402 58.53 24.75 -19.68
N HIS A 403 58.53 25.24 -18.42
CA HIS A 403 58.86 26.60 -17.90
C HIS A 403 57.90 27.78 -18.23
N ASP A 404 57.73 28.86 -17.45
CA ASP A 404 57.90 29.21 -16.03
C ASP A 404 57.37 30.66 -15.85
N VAL A 405 57.08 31.06 -14.61
CA VAL A 405 57.23 32.43 -14.03
C VAL A 405 56.40 33.66 -14.54
N SER A 406 55.63 34.21 -13.58
CA SER A 406 55.41 35.64 -13.23
C SER A 406 54.30 36.55 -13.81
N ARG A 407 53.62 37.17 -12.82
CA ARG A 407 53.19 38.59 -12.68
C ARG A 407 51.93 39.11 -13.42
N THR A 408 50.95 39.47 -12.57
CA THR A 408 49.89 40.51 -12.63
C THR A 408 50.26 41.84 -13.33
N PRO A 409 49.35 42.82 -13.64
CA PRO A 409 47.94 43.02 -13.22
C PRO A 409 46.93 43.56 -14.29
N GLN A 410 45.66 43.72 -13.86
CA GLN A 410 44.61 44.66 -14.35
C GLN A 410 44.03 44.55 -15.78
N ARG A 411 42.72 44.21 -15.87
CA ARG A 411 41.75 45.02 -16.62
C ARG A 411 40.29 44.73 -16.22
N ARG A 412 39.55 45.80 -15.88
CA ARG A 412 38.09 45.84 -15.77
C ARG A 412 37.43 45.50 -17.12
N SER A 413 36.37 44.69 -17.11
CA SER A 413 35.37 44.68 -18.17
C SER A 413 33.97 44.30 -17.65
N PHE A 414 33.09 45.29 -17.70
CA PHE A 414 31.64 45.29 -17.94
C PHE A 414 30.81 44.02 -17.64
N ILE A 415 29.90 44.19 -16.69
CA ILE A 415 28.73 43.33 -16.44
C ILE A 415 27.70 43.60 -17.56
N ALA A 416 27.38 42.56 -18.34
CA ALA A 416 26.22 42.54 -19.23
C ALA A 416 25.00 41.96 -18.47
N PRO A 417 23.77 42.47 -18.70
CA PRO A 417 22.58 42.00 -18.02
C PRO A 417 22.10 40.67 -18.63
N SER A 418 21.98 39.65 -17.79
CA SER A 418 21.38 38.36 -18.15
C SER A 418 19.89 38.52 -18.44
N LYS A 419 19.47 38.25 -19.68
CA LYS A 419 18.06 38.03 -20.05
C LYS A 419 17.56 36.70 -19.45
N PRO A 420 16.29 36.59 -19.02
CA PRO A 420 15.74 35.35 -18.49
C PRO A 420 15.38 34.36 -19.63
N PRO A 421 15.78 33.07 -19.56
CA PRO A 421 15.53 32.08 -20.61
C PRO A 421 14.16 31.39 -20.53
N HIS A 422 13.22 31.90 -19.72
CA HIS A 422 12.02 31.14 -19.36
C HIS A 422 10.94 31.11 -20.45
N LEU A 423 10.79 32.18 -21.25
CA LEU A 423 9.68 32.30 -22.20
C LEU A 423 9.85 31.42 -23.44
N GLU A 424 11.09 31.23 -23.89
CA GLU A 424 11.40 30.46 -25.10
C GLU A 424 11.21 28.96 -24.88
N SER A 425 11.57 28.46 -23.69
CA SER A 425 11.30 27.06 -23.30
C SER A 425 9.80 26.76 -23.24
N GLN A 426 8.98 27.73 -22.82
CA GLN A 426 7.54 27.57 -22.69
C GLN A 426 6.85 27.64 -24.05
N ALA A 427 7.32 28.51 -24.95
CA ALA A 427 6.85 28.57 -26.34
C ALA A 427 7.17 27.27 -27.10
N GLN A 428 8.35 26.69 -26.87
CA GLN A 428 8.77 25.43 -27.50
C GLN A 428 7.93 24.23 -27.01
N ALA A 429 7.60 24.18 -25.71
CA ALA A 429 6.72 23.16 -25.16
C ALA A 429 5.31 23.23 -25.77
N ILE A 430 4.75 24.44 -25.92
CA ILE A 430 3.43 24.66 -26.52
C ILE A 430 3.41 24.24 -28.00
N GLN A 431 4.47 24.57 -28.76
CA GLN A 431 4.57 24.13 -30.16
C GLN A 431 4.67 22.60 -30.29
N SER A 432 5.40 21.93 -29.39
CA SER A 432 5.49 20.46 -29.39
C SER A 432 4.13 19.81 -29.14
N PHE A 433 3.34 20.36 -28.21
CA PHE A 433 2.01 19.87 -27.87
C PHE A 433 1.03 20.04 -29.04
N LEU A 434 1.01 21.22 -29.67
CA LEU A 434 0.14 21.50 -30.80
C LEU A 434 0.45 20.63 -32.02
N ARG A 435 1.73 20.31 -32.25
CA ARG A 435 2.15 19.42 -33.33
C ARG A 435 1.63 18.00 -33.15
N VAL A 436 1.84 17.42 -31.96
CA VAL A 436 1.35 16.07 -31.64
C VAL A 436 -0.18 16.01 -31.68
N HIS A 437 -0.86 17.10 -31.31
CA HIS A 437 -2.32 17.13 -31.38
C HIS A 437 -2.84 17.19 -32.82
N ALA A 438 -2.19 17.94 -33.71
CA ALA A 438 -2.53 17.99 -35.12
C ALA A 438 -2.33 16.64 -35.84
N GLU A 439 -1.24 15.92 -35.53
CA GLU A 439 -0.97 14.58 -36.07
C GLU A 439 -2.06 13.58 -35.64
N ASN A 440 -2.49 13.60 -34.37
CA ASN A 440 -3.59 12.76 -33.89
C ASN A 440 -4.94 13.05 -34.56
N ILE A 441 -5.22 14.31 -34.89
CA ILE A 441 -6.45 14.69 -35.61
C ILE A 441 -6.38 14.16 -37.05
N GLN A 442 -5.20 14.22 -37.69
CA GLN A 442 -5.01 13.72 -39.05
C GLN A 442 -5.16 12.19 -39.11
N ASP A 443 -4.63 11.46 -38.14
CA ASP A 443 -4.83 10.00 -38.02
C ASP A 443 -6.30 9.64 -37.80
N LEU A 444 -7.02 10.41 -36.98
CA LEU A 444 -8.45 10.22 -36.79
C LEU A 444 -9.24 10.48 -38.08
N GLN A 445 -8.87 11.53 -38.83
CA GLN A 445 -9.47 11.84 -40.13
C GLN A 445 -9.19 10.74 -41.17
N ASN A 446 -7.99 10.17 -41.17
CA ASN A 446 -7.63 9.07 -42.06
C ASN A 446 -8.39 7.78 -41.71
N MET A 447 -8.59 7.48 -40.41
CA MET A 447 -9.43 6.36 -39.98
C MET A 447 -10.92 6.54 -40.33
N LEU A 448 -11.42 7.79 -40.30
CA LEU A 448 -12.80 8.10 -40.66
C LEU A 448 -13.05 8.06 -42.17
N HIS A 449 -12.08 8.50 -42.99
CA HIS A 449 -12.21 8.46 -44.46
C HIS A 449 -11.91 7.07 -45.05
N GLY A 450 -11.01 6.29 -44.44
CA GLY A 450 -10.61 4.97 -44.94
C GLY A 450 -11.70 3.89 -44.94
N ASN A 451 -12.89 4.18 -44.39
CA ASN A 451 -14.00 3.22 -44.32
C ASN A 451 -15.09 3.44 -45.39
N HIS A 452 -15.00 4.48 -46.22
CA HIS A 452 -16.10 4.80 -47.15
C HIS A 452 -15.89 4.31 -48.60
N ASP A 453 -14.65 4.05 -49.04
CA ASP A 453 -14.35 3.73 -50.45
C ASP A 453 -14.25 2.23 -50.77
N GLN A 454 -14.26 1.34 -49.78
CA GLN A 454 -14.06 -0.10 -50.02
C GLN A 454 -15.35 -0.92 -50.20
N LYS A 455 -16.50 -0.26 -50.36
CA LYS A 455 -17.82 -0.94 -50.44
C LYS A 455 -18.49 -0.95 -51.82
N THR A 456 -17.85 -0.46 -52.88
CA THR A 456 -18.54 -0.24 -54.18
C THR A 456 -18.06 -1.06 -55.37
N ASN A 457 -17.01 -1.89 -55.26
CA ASN A 457 -16.46 -2.64 -56.41
C ASN A 457 -16.34 -4.16 -56.18
N ALA A 458 -17.37 -4.79 -55.63
CA ALA A 458 -17.43 -6.26 -55.55
C ALA A 458 -18.84 -6.79 -55.83
N THR A 459 -19.33 -6.50 -57.04
CA THR A 459 -20.47 -7.21 -57.60
C THR A 459 -20.05 -7.76 -58.95
N LEU A 460 -20.33 -9.05 -59.15
CA LEU A 460 -20.22 -9.80 -60.40
C LEU A 460 -18.86 -10.44 -60.68
N HIS A 461 -18.58 -11.59 -60.05
CA HIS A 461 -18.27 -12.79 -60.84
C HIS A 461 -18.59 -14.10 -60.09
N HIS A 462 -19.30 -14.91 -60.86
CA HIS A 462 -19.89 -16.23 -60.71
C HIS A 462 -19.03 -17.35 -60.08
N HIS A 463 -19.70 -18.24 -59.33
CA HIS A 463 -19.51 -19.69 -59.19
C HIS A 463 -18.09 -20.29 -59.30
N GLN A 464 -17.61 -20.88 -58.19
CA GLN A 464 -17.41 -22.34 -58.14
C GLN A 464 -17.24 -22.88 -56.71
N SER A 465 -17.99 -23.95 -56.46
CA SER A 465 -17.98 -24.76 -55.25
C SER A 465 -16.65 -25.49 -55.09
N THR A 466 -15.89 -25.18 -54.03
CA THR A 466 -14.88 -26.09 -53.49
C THR A 466 -14.94 -26.07 -51.97
N LYS A 467 -15.22 -27.26 -51.42
CA LYS A 467 -15.10 -27.62 -49.99
C LYS A 467 -13.66 -27.38 -49.55
N SER A 468 -13.42 -26.35 -48.77
CA SER A 468 -12.13 -26.04 -48.15
C SER A 468 -12.26 -26.18 -46.64
N SER A 469 -11.82 -27.32 -46.11
CA SER A 469 -11.42 -27.46 -44.71
C SER A 469 -10.19 -26.58 -44.46
N GLY A 470 -10.25 -25.67 -43.50
CA GLY A 470 -9.06 -24.97 -43.00
C GLY A 470 -9.18 -23.44 -43.03
N SER A 471 -9.98 -22.88 -42.12
CA SER A 471 -9.77 -21.51 -41.65
C SER A 471 -10.56 -21.28 -40.34
N GLU A 472 -10.24 -22.05 -39.30
CA GLU A 472 -10.81 -21.88 -37.94
C GLU A 472 -9.72 -21.52 -36.90
N GLY A 473 -8.61 -20.91 -37.33
CA GLY A 473 -7.40 -20.78 -36.50
C GLY A 473 -6.89 -19.38 -36.15
N MET A 474 -7.62 -18.28 -36.43
CA MET A 474 -6.97 -16.95 -36.38
C MET A 474 -7.81 -15.79 -35.81
N GLN A 475 -8.45 -15.95 -34.65
CA GLN A 475 -8.97 -14.78 -33.88
C GLN A 475 -8.87 -14.86 -32.34
N ILE A 476 -8.23 -15.88 -31.77
CA ILE A 476 -8.13 -16.07 -30.31
C ILE A 476 -7.08 -15.17 -29.58
N PRO A 477 -6.02 -14.58 -30.18
CA PRO A 477 -4.96 -13.96 -29.37
C PRO A 477 -5.37 -12.65 -28.66
N HIS A 478 -6.44 -11.97 -29.09
CA HIS A 478 -6.79 -10.67 -28.52
C HIS A 478 -7.50 -10.72 -27.15
N TYR A 479 -8.19 -11.82 -26.81
CA TYR A 479 -8.91 -11.90 -25.54
C TYR A 479 -7.98 -12.16 -24.34
N ASN A 480 -6.91 -12.92 -24.55
CA ASN A 480 -5.90 -13.17 -23.52
C ASN A 480 -5.23 -11.87 -23.06
N GLU A 481 -5.00 -10.94 -23.99
CA GLU A 481 -4.45 -9.62 -23.66
C GLU A 481 -5.42 -8.80 -22.78
N PHE A 482 -6.72 -8.83 -23.07
CA PHE A 482 -7.70 -8.16 -22.22
C PHE A 482 -7.81 -8.79 -20.83
N SER A 483 -7.78 -10.13 -20.73
CA SER A 483 -7.78 -10.82 -19.43
C SER A 483 -6.58 -10.40 -18.59
N ARG A 484 -5.38 -10.41 -19.19
CA ARG A 484 -4.14 -10.00 -18.51
C ARG A 484 -4.18 -8.55 -18.04
N GLN A 485 -4.79 -7.66 -18.83
CA GLN A 485 -5.01 -6.27 -18.43
C GLN A 485 -5.98 -6.16 -17.26
N PHE A 486 -7.10 -6.90 -17.23
CA PHE A 486 -8.00 -6.91 -16.08
C PHE A 486 -7.34 -7.46 -14.81
N GLU A 487 -6.57 -8.55 -14.93
CA GLU A 487 -5.82 -9.15 -13.82
C GLU A 487 -4.79 -8.17 -13.25
N THR A 488 -4.02 -7.51 -14.12
CA THR A 488 -3.05 -6.48 -13.70
C THR A 488 -3.76 -5.33 -12.98
N ARG A 489 -4.94 -4.92 -13.44
CA ARG A 489 -5.72 -3.85 -12.79
C ARG A 489 -6.21 -4.28 -11.40
N VAL A 490 -6.74 -5.48 -11.24
CA VAL A 490 -7.13 -6.03 -9.93
C VAL A 490 -5.93 -6.04 -8.97
N MET A 491 -4.76 -6.47 -9.45
CA MET A 491 -3.52 -6.45 -8.67
C MET A 491 -3.13 -5.02 -8.26
N THR A 492 -3.17 -4.05 -9.19
CA THR A 492 -2.84 -2.66 -8.83
C THR A 492 -3.83 -2.06 -7.83
N SER A 493 -5.14 -2.27 -7.98
CA SER A 493 -6.14 -1.75 -7.04
C SER A 493 -6.03 -2.40 -5.65
N THR A 494 -5.72 -3.70 -5.57
CA THR A 494 -5.50 -4.38 -4.28
C THR A 494 -4.27 -3.85 -3.57
N LEU A 495 -3.15 -3.65 -4.29
CA LEU A 495 -1.95 -3.04 -3.72
C LEU A 495 -2.19 -1.61 -3.24
N SER A 496 -2.97 -0.80 -3.99
CA SER A 496 -3.36 0.55 -3.56
C SER A 496 -4.21 0.53 -2.28
N ILE A 497 -5.20 -0.37 -2.18
CA ILE A 497 -6.01 -0.54 -0.96
C ILE A 497 -5.13 -0.88 0.23
N MET A 498 -4.23 -1.86 0.09
CA MET A 498 -3.33 -2.26 1.17
C MET A 498 -2.44 -1.09 1.60
N SER A 499 -1.90 -0.34 0.65
CA SER A 499 -1.07 0.84 0.93
C SER A 499 -1.85 1.91 1.70
N ILE A 500 -3.10 2.20 1.30
CA ILE A 500 -3.97 3.16 2.00
C ILE A 500 -4.29 2.68 3.41
N VAL A 501 -4.64 1.40 3.59
CA VAL A 501 -4.97 0.84 4.91
C VAL A 501 -3.74 0.88 5.83
N ILE A 502 -2.57 0.46 5.36
CA ILE A 502 -1.31 0.52 6.12
C ILE A 502 -1.01 1.96 6.53
N PHE A 503 -1.14 2.91 5.60
CA PHE A 503 -0.92 4.32 5.88
C PHE A 503 -1.92 4.86 6.92
N LEU A 504 -3.21 4.51 6.83
CA LEU A 504 -4.21 4.90 7.83
C LEU A 504 -3.93 4.30 9.21
N ILE A 505 -3.49 3.04 9.28
CA ILE A 505 -3.08 2.39 10.52
C ILE A 505 -1.88 3.11 11.13
N MET A 506 -0.87 3.45 10.31
CA MET A 506 0.31 4.20 10.75
C MET A 506 -0.08 5.59 11.29
N VAL A 507 -0.91 6.33 10.56
CA VAL A 507 -1.43 7.64 10.98
C VAL A 507 -2.18 7.53 12.31
N HIS A 508 -3.05 6.52 12.45
CA HIS A 508 -3.80 6.27 13.68
C HIS A 508 -2.87 5.92 14.86
N ALA A 509 -1.83 5.11 14.62
CA ALA A 509 -0.84 4.76 15.63
C ALA A 509 -0.04 5.97 16.11
N ILE A 510 0.35 6.87 15.20
CA ILE A 510 1.14 8.08 15.51
C ILE A 510 0.29 9.12 16.26
N ILE A 511 -0.93 9.38 15.81
CA ILE A 511 -1.79 10.43 16.39
C ILE A 511 -2.32 10.02 17.77
N GLY A 512 -2.41 8.71 18.04
CA GLY A 512 -2.84 8.15 19.32
C GLY A 512 -4.36 8.28 19.55
N SER A 513 -4.93 7.36 20.33
CA SER A 513 -6.39 7.34 20.58
C SER A 513 -6.88 8.46 21.52
N SER A 514 -5.97 9.26 22.07
CA SER A 514 -6.26 10.21 23.16
C SER A 514 -6.74 11.58 22.68
N ARG A 515 -6.42 11.96 21.43
CA ARG A 515 -7.07 13.11 20.79
C ARG A 515 -8.29 12.57 20.08
N LYS A 516 -9.50 13.00 20.49
CA LYS A 516 -10.72 12.81 19.68
C LYS A 516 -10.45 13.44 18.33
N VAL A 517 -9.95 12.66 17.39
CA VAL A 517 -9.59 13.15 16.06
C VAL A 517 -10.92 13.51 15.42
N VAL A 518 -11.23 14.80 15.39
CA VAL A 518 -12.30 15.34 14.54
C VAL A 518 -12.07 14.70 13.19
N PHE A 519 -13.08 13.99 12.69
CA PHE A 519 -13.01 13.19 11.47
C PHE A 519 -12.25 13.98 10.40
N SER A 520 -10.98 13.61 10.20
CA SER A 520 -10.07 14.42 9.40
C SER A 520 -10.48 14.28 7.94
N ILE A 521 -10.54 15.39 7.23
CA ILE A 521 -10.77 15.44 5.77
C ILE A 521 -9.82 14.46 5.05
N GLY A 522 -8.60 14.26 5.57
CA GLY A 522 -7.67 13.26 5.05
C GLY A 522 -8.16 11.81 5.17
N MET A 523 -8.82 11.44 6.28
CA MET A 523 -9.44 10.12 6.44
C MET A 523 -10.64 9.94 5.50
N LEU A 524 -11.45 10.99 5.30
CA LEU A 524 -12.56 10.96 4.34
C LEU A 524 -12.09 10.64 2.93
N PHE A 525 -11.05 11.32 2.45
CA PHE A 525 -10.48 11.05 1.13
C PHE A 525 -9.88 9.64 1.02
N ALA A 526 -9.28 9.13 2.09
CA ALA A 526 -8.81 7.75 2.14
C ALA A 526 -9.96 6.75 1.97
N PHE A 527 -11.09 6.97 2.67
CA PHE A 527 -12.27 6.11 2.56
C PHE A 527 -12.91 6.16 1.18
N PHE A 528 -13.00 7.34 0.55
CA PHE A 528 -13.47 7.45 -0.83
C PHE A 528 -12.54 6.73 -1.81
N SER A 529 -11.23 6.87 -1.64
CA SER A 529 -10.24 6.16 -2.46
C SER A 529 -10.37 4.63 -2.28
N LEU A 530 -10.52 4.15 -1.04
CA LEU A 530 -10.77 2.73 -0.74
C LEU A 530 -12.05 2.21 -1.40
N LEU A 531 -13.15 2.97 -1.33
CA LEU A 531 -14.42 2.59 -1.94
C LEU A 531 -14.30 2.47 -3.46
N ILE A 532 -13.61 3.42 -4.10
CA ILE A 532 -13.40 3.39 -5.55
C ILE A 532 -12.51 2.20 -5.95
N HIS A 533 -11.41 1.96 -5.24
CA HIS A 533 -10.57 0.80 -5.52
C HIS A 533 -11.29 -0.53 -5.29
N PHE A 534 -12.15 -0.61 -4.27
CA PHE A 534 -12.98 -1.80 -4.04
C PHE A 534 -13.98 -2.02 -5.19
N GLY A 535 -14.62 -0.94 -5.67
CA GLY A 535 -15.43 -0.97 -6.89
C GLY A 535 -14.64 -1.46 -8.10
N ASN A 536 -13.41 -0.98 -8.28
CA ASN A 536 -12.51 -1.43 -9.35
C ASN A 536 -12.22 -2.93 -9.27
N ILE A 537 -11.99 -3.47 -8.08
CA ILE A 537 -11.75 -4.92 -7.89
C ILE A 537 -12.99 -5.72 -8.26
N VAL A 538 -14.15 -5.41 -7.69
CA VAL A 538 -15.39 -6.18 -7.92
C VAL A 538 -15.72 -6.23 -9.40
N ILE A 539 -15.64 -5.09 -10.07
CA ILE A 539 -16.10 -5.01 -11.44
C ILE A 539 -15.01 -5.50 -12.43
N SER A 540 -13.72 -5.30 -12.16
CA SER A 540 -12.64 -5.91 -12.96
C SER A 540 -12.63 -7.43 -12.83
N SER A 541 -12.92 -7.96 -11.63
CA SER A 541 -13.05 -9.41 -11.41
C SER A 541 -14.24 -9.98 -12.20
N ARG A 542 -15.38 -9.27 -12.21
CA ARG A 542 -16.53 -9.63 -13.06
C ARG A 542 -16.19 -9.54 -14.55
N ALA A 543 -15.45 -8.52 -14.97
CA ALA A 543 -15.06 -8.35 -16.37
C ALA A 543 -14.09 -9.45 -16.83
N ALA A 544 -13.12 -9.84 -16.00
CA ALA A 544 -12.24 -10.97 -16.23
C ALA A 544 -13.03 -12.28 -16.33
N ALA A 545 -13.96 -12.52 -15.40
CA ALA A 545 -14.84 -13.69 -15.45
C ALA A 545 -15.67 -13.70 -16.75
N SER A 546 -16.30 -12.58 -17.13
CA SER A 546 -17.05 -12.47 -18.38
C SER A 546 -16.18 -12.63 -19.63
N ALA A 547 -14.93 -12.16 -19.60
CA ALA A 547 -13.98 -12.36 -20.70
C ALA A 547 -13.58 -13.84 -20.84
N SER A 548 -13.55 -14.60 -19.73
CA SER A 548 -13.28 -16.04 -19.75
C SER A 548 -14.49 -16.90 -20.13
N LEU A 549 -15.71 -16.41 -19.89
CA LEU A 549 -16.97 -17.18 -20.00
C LEU A 549 -17.70 -17.06 -21.36
N HIS A 550 -17.31 -16.17 -22.28
CA HIS A 550 -18.10 -15.92 -23.49
C HIS A 550 -17.23 -15.90 -24.75
N GLU A 551 -17.42 -16.78 -25.74
CA GLU A 551 -18.63 -17.10 -26.53
C GLU A 551 -19.02 -15.97 -27.49
N LYS A 552 -18.34 -15.97 -28.63
CA LYS A 552 -18.51 -15.40 -29.99
C LYS A 552 -19.27 -14.07 -30.27
N HIS A 553 -20.02 -13.46 -29.36
CA HIS A 553 -20.91 -12.31 -29.69
C HIS A 553 -20.79 -11.04 -28.84
N CYS A 554 -19.89 -10.95 -27.86
CA CYS A 554 -19.66 -9.66 -27.19
C CYS A 554 -18.84 -8.70 -28.05
N ASP A 555 -19.40 -7.52 -28.32
CA ASP A 555 -18.78 -6.46 -29.11
C ASP A 555 -17.46 -5.97 -28.46
N ARG A 556 -16.37 -6.01 -29.24
CA ARG A 556 -15.04 -5.51 -28.86
C ARG A 556 -15.07 -4.07 -28.34
N TYR A 557 -16.00 -3.27 -28.85
CA TYR A 557 -16.21 -1.88 -28.44
C TYR A 557 -16.61 -1.77 -26.96
N TYR A 558 -17.44 -2.69 -26.46
CA TYR A 558 -17.90 -2.69 -25.08
C TYR A 558 -16.75 -2.93 -24.09
N PHE A 559 -15.84 -3.85 -24.41
CA PHE A 559 -14.65 -4.10 -23.59
C PHE A 559 -13.70 -2.90 -23.58
N LYS A 560 -13.47 -2.25 -24.72
CA LYS A 560 -12.65 -1.03 -24.79
C LYS A 560 -13.26 0.12 -23.99
N LEU A 561 -14.57 0.36 -24.13
CA LEU A 561 -15.25 1.43 -23.39
C LEU A 561 -15.16 1.20 -21.87
N LYS A 562 -15.39 -0.03 -21.43
CA LYS A 562 -15.18 -0.42 -20.03
C LYS A 562 -13.73 -0.15 -19.61
N LEU A 563 -12.74 -0.64 -20.35
CA LEU A 563 -11.32 -0.45 -20.05
C LEU A 563 -10.92 1.02 -19.89
N THR A 564 -11.41 1.90 -20.76
CA THR A 564 -11.15 3.34 -20.64
C THR A 564 -11.81 3.93 -19.39
N ALA A 565 -13.06 3.57 -19.09
CA ALA A 565 -13.73 4.01 -17.87
C ALA A 565 -12.99 3.53 -16.60
N TRP A 566 -12.46 2.29 -16.61
CA TRP A 566 -11.62 1.75 -15.53
C TRP A 566 -10.37 2.57 -15.30
N GLN A 567 -9.69 2.93 -16.39
CA GLN A 567 -8.46 3.69 -16.30
C GLN A 567 -8.69 5.06 -15.67
N GLN A 568 -9.80 5.73 -16.01
CA GLN A 568 -10.18 7.01 -15.39
C GLN A 568 -10.54 6.86 -13.91
N LEU A 569 -11.29 5.81 -13.56
CA LEU A 569 -11.71 5.58 -12.18
C LEU A 569 -10.51 5.21 -11.27
N GLN A 570 -9.58 4.38 -11.77
CA GLN A 570 -8.33 4.06 -11.08
C GLN A 570 -7.43 5.30 -10.94
N TYR A 571 -7.34 6.15 -11.96
CA TYR A 571 -6.62 7.42 -11.87
C TYR A 571 -7.21 8.34 -10.80
N ALA A 572 -8.54 8.52 -10.79
CA ALA A 572 -9.24 9.30 -9.77
C ALA A 572 -9.01 8.75 -8.34
N ALA A 573 -9.08 7.43 -8.16
CA ALA A 573 -8.81 6.77 -6.87
C ALA A 573 -7.37 7.03 -6.39
N THR A 574 -6.41 6.97 -7.31
CA THR A 574 -4.99 7.23 -7.03
C THR A 574 -4.76 8.68 -6.62
N VAL A 575 -5.37 9.64 -7.32
CA VAL A 575 -5.29 11.07 -6.97
C VAL A 575 -5.89 11.32 -5.58
N LEU A 576 -7.05 10.72 -5.26
CA LEU A 576 -7.66 10.83 -3.92
C LEU A 576 -6.79 10.20 -2.83
N SER A 577 -6.13 9.07 -3.13
CA SER A 577 -5.17 8.43 -2.22
C SER A 577 -3.98 9.35 -1.94
N LEU A 578 -3.37 9.92 -2.98
CA LEU A 578 -2.22 10.82 -2.84
C LEU A 578 -2.60 12.09 -2.06
N LEU A 579 -3.78 12.65 -2.33
CA LEU A 579 -4.29 13.81 -1.58
C LEU A 579 -4.50 13.48 -0.10
N SER A 580 -5.05 12.30 0.20
CA SER A 580 -5.18 11.81 1.58
C SER A 580 -3.83 11.67 2.26
N VAL A 581 -2.85 11.05 1.59
CA VAL A 581 -1.48 10.90 2.11
C VAL A 581 -0.85 12.26 2.40
N PHE A 582 -0.99 13.22 1.48
CA PHE A 582 -0.45 14.57 1.67
C PHE A 582 -1.07 15.27 2.89
N ILE A 583 -2.40 15.29 3.00
CA ILE A 583 -3.12 15.93 4.12
C ILE A 583 -2.75 15.27 5.45
N LEU A 584 -2.77 13.94 5.52
CA LEU A 584 -2.47 13.21 6.76
C LEU A 584 -0.99 13.31 7.14
N SER A 585 -0.07 13.34 6.16
CA SER A 585 1.36 13.59 6.41
C SER A 585 1.59 15.00 6.98
N PHE A 586 0.87 16.00 6.47
CA PHE A 586 0.93 17.36 7.01
C PHE A 586 0.39 17.42 8.45
N VAL A 587 -0.70 16.70 8.75
CA VAL A 587 -1.24 16.58 10.11
C VAL A 587 -0.25 15.88 11.05
N ILE A 588 0.40 14.79 10.59
CA ILE A 588 1.46 14.12 11.35
C ILE A 588 2.62 15.10 11.60
N PHE A 589 3.06 15.83 10.58
CA PHE A 589 4.13 16.81 10.70
C PHE A 589 3.81 17.90 11.73
N ILE A 590 2.60 18.47 11.69
CA ILE A 590 2.14 19.44 12.70
C ILE A 590 2.05 18.80 14.09
N SER A 591 1.64 17.55 14.18
CA SER A 591 1.39 16.89 15.48
C SER A 591 2.65 16.36 16.15
N VAL A 592 3.68 16.02 15.37
CA VAL A 592 4.90 15.34 15.85
C VAL A 592 6.14 16.17 15.61
N ALA A 593 6.38 16.60 14.36
CA ALA A 593 7.62 17.29 14.01
C ALA A 593 7.66 18.71 14.61
N PHE A 594 6.55 19.44 14.58
CA PHE A 594 6.51 20.80 15.13
C PHE A 594 6.77 20.82 16.66
N PRO A 595 6.14 19.95 17.50
CA PRO A 595 6.49 19.85 18.91
C PRO A 595 7.92 19.39 19.17
N VAL A 596 8.47 18.47 18.37
CA VAL A 596 9.84 18.00 18.52
C VAL A 596 10.85 19.10 18.19
N VAL A 597 10.62 19.86 17.11
CA VAL A 597 11.45 21.02 16.74
C VAL A 597 11.35 22.10 17.82
N LEU A 598 10.15 22.36 18.33
CA LEU A 598 9.91 23.37 19.37
C LEU A 598 10.53 22.92 20.71
N LEU A 599 10.49 21.63 21.05
CA LEU A 599 11.17 21.04 22.20
C LEU A 599 12.70 21.16 22.06
N LEU A 600 13.26 20.86 20.89
CA LEU A 600 14.70 21.03 20.62
C LEU A 600 15.13 22.49 20.75
N LEU A 601 14.38 23.43 20.17
CA LEU A 601 14.62 24.86 20.31
C LEU A 601 14.47 25.32 21.77
N PHE A 602 13.50 24.77 22.50
CA PHE A 602 13.32 25.03 23.92
C PHE A 602 14.49 24.49 24.76
N ILE A 603 14.98 23.28 24.48
CA ILE A 603 16.16 22.69 25.15
C ILE A 603 17.40 23.51 24.84
N ILE A 604 17.59 23.94 23.58
CA ILE A 604 18.71 24.81 23.18
C ILE A 604 18.61 26.14 23.92
N GLY A 605 17.44 26.79 23.92
CA GLY A 605 17.20 28.03 24.64
C GLY A 605 17.43 27.90 26.14
N ALA A 606 16.90 26.86 26.76
CA ALA A 606 17.08 26.55 28.18
C ALA A 606 18.55 26.24 28.51
N SER A 607 19.27 25.54 27.63
CA SER A 607 20.70 25.26 27.78
C SER A 607 21.53 26.54 27.65
N ILE A 608 21.18 27.45 26.75
CA ILE A 608 21.81 28.77 26.63
C ILE A 608 21.59 29.58 27.91
N VAL A 609 20.35 29.64 28.42
CA VAL A 609 20.02 30.35 29.66
C VAL A 609 20.71 29.72 30.87
N TYR A 610 20.75 28.39 30.96
CA TYR A 610 21.41 27.66 32.03
C TYR A 610 22.94 27.88 31.99
N CYS A 611 23.56 27.80 30.80
CA CYS A 611 24.97 28.13 30.62
C CYS A 611 25.25 29.60 30.95
N SER A 612 24.35 30.53 30.60
CA SER A 612 24.44 31.94 30.96
C SER A 612 24.44 32.16 32.47
N MET A 613 23.62 31.42 33.20
CA MET A 613 23.52 31.55 34.65
C MET A 613 24.71 30.90 35.37
N TYR A 614 25.20 29.76 34.89
CA TYR A 614 26.25 29.00 35.57
C TYR A 614 27.68 29.42 35.21
N LEU A 615 27.90 29.97 34.01
CA LEU A 615 29.24 30.36 33.57
C LEU A 615 29.59 31.83 33.91
N GLU A 616 28.68 32.59 34.53
CA GLU A 616 28.83 34.04 34.81
C GLU A 616 29.24 34.90 33.59
N VAL A 617 29.14 34.36 32.37
CA VAL A 617 29.44 35.10 31.15
C VAL A 617 28.19 35.89 30.77
N SER A 618 28.28 37.22 30.79
CA SER A 618 27.23 38.09 30.29
C SER A 618 27.03 37.82 28.80
N ILE A 619 25.88 37.23 28.46
CA ILE A 619 25.47 37.04 27.07
C ILE A 619 25.00 38.39 26.54
N THR A 620 25.93 39.22 26.09
CA THR A 620 25.64 40.36 25.22
C THR A 620 25.52 39.89 23.77
N ILE A 621 24.70 40.59 22.98
CA ILE A 621 24.52 40.30 21.53
C ILE A 621 25.87 40.28 20.81
N ASP A 622 26.82 41.10 21.25
CA ASP A 622 28.18 41.16 20.71
C ASP A 622 28.98 39.87 20.93
N ASN A 623 28.81 39.21 22.08
CA ASN A 623 29.46 37.92 22.38
C ASN A 623 28.88 36.78 21.53
N ILE A 624 27.57 36.80 21.24
CA ILE A 624 26.93 35.85 20.32
C ILE A 624 27.43 36.08 18.88
N ALA A 625 27.51 37.34 18.44
CA ALA A 625 28.02 37.69 17.12
C ALA A 625 29.48 37.21 16.96
N TYR A 626 30.31 37.42 17.98
CA TYR A 626 31.69 36.94 18.04
C TYR A 626 31.79 35.41 17.97
N LEU A 627 30.93 34.68 18.71
CA LEU A 627 30.88 33.22 18.68
C LEU A 627 30.47 32.70 17.29
N SER A 628 29.48 33.32 16.65
CA SER A 628 29.03 32.93 15.31
C SER A 628 30.14 33.11 14.25
N SER A 629 30.94 34.17 14.38
CA SER A 629 32.09 34.44 13.52
C SER A 629 33.20 33.39 13.72
N ASN A 630 33.47 33.00 14.97
CA ASN A 630 34.48 31.98 15.27
C ASN A 630 34.07 30.55 14.86
N VAL A 631 32.78 30.22 14.86
CA VAL A 631 32.29 28.94 14.35
C VAL A 631 32.59 28.78 12.84
N GLN A 632 32.56 29.87 12.07
CA GLN A 632 32.97 29.83 10.66
C GLN A 632 34.46 29.53 10.51
N HIS A 633 35.32 30.11 11.36
CA HIS A 633 36.74 29.79 11.37
C HIS A 633 37.01 28.32 11.71
N LEU A 634 36.28 27.76 12.67
CA LEU A 634 36.40 26.36 13.07
C LEU A 634 36.00 25.39 11.95
N ARG A 635 34.97 25.76 11.16
CA ARG A 635 34.57 25.01 9.97
C ARG A 635 35.66 25.01 8.90
N GLN A 636 36.34 26.14 8.69
CA GLN A 636 37.47 26.23 7.76
C GLN A 636 38.66 25.40 8.25
N SER A 637 38.95 25.39 9.56
CA SER A 637 40.00 24.55 10.14
C SER A 637 39.71 23.06 10.00
N LEU A 638 38.45 22.64 10.15
CA LEU A 638 38.01 21.25 9.95
C LEU A 638 38.12 20.81 8.50
N GLU A 639 37.76 21.66 7.53
CA GLU A 639 37.96 21.34 6.11
C GLU A 639 39.44 21.23 5.76
N TYR A 640 40.29 22.10 6.32
CA TYR A 640 41.74 21.98 6.15
C TYR A 640 42.28 20.65 6.69
N LEU A 641 41.86 20.24 7.89
CA LEU A 641 42.24 18.94 8.47
C LEU A 641 41.73 17.75 7.63
N ARG A 642 40.52 17.86 7.07
CA ARG A 642 39.96 16.83 6.19
C ARG A 642 40.76 16.68 4.89
N ILE A 643 41.16 17.78 4.27
CA ILE A 643 41.99 17.78 3.05
C ILE A 643 43.37 17.19 3.37
N ARG A 644 43.98 17.59 4.48
CA ARG A 644 45.27 17.06 4.93
C ARG A 644 45.21 15.56 5.22
N GLY A 645 44.12 15.08 5.84
CA GLY A 645 43.90 13.66 6.08
C GLY A 645 43.84 12.84 4.79
N ARG A 646 43.15 13.34 3.74
CA ARG A 646 43.13 12.66 2.43
C ARG A 646 44.50 12.62 1.76
N ALA A 647 45.29 13.69 1.88
CA ALA A 647 46.63 13.74 1.31
C ALA A 647 47.60 12.74 1.98
N ILE A 648 47.44 12.48 3.28
CA ILE A 648 48.24 11.48 3.99
C ILE A 648 47.80 10.06 3.59
N ALA A 649 46.48 9.80 3.53
CA ALA A 649 45.96 8.50 3.12
C ALA A 649 46.38 8.10 1.70
N ASN A 650 46.44 9.06 0.77
CA ASN A 650 46.91 8.80 -0.59
C ASN A 650 48.42 8.51 -0.65
N LYS A 651 49.22 9.10 0.25
CA LYS A 651 50.66 8.82 0.35
C LYS A 651 50.99 7.45 0.97
N GLU A 652 50.06 6.86 1.72
CA GLU A 652 50.21 5.51 2.26
C GLU A 652 49.72 4.43 1.28
N ALA A 653 48.99 4.83 0.24
CA ALA A 653 48.47 3.92 -0.79
C ALA A 653 49.37 3.81 -2.04
N GLU A 654 50.30 4.76 -2.23
CA GLU A 654 51.42 4.70 -3.19
C GLU A 654 52.66 4.08 -2.55
#